data_AF-A0A9N9RZA7-F1
#
_entry.id   AF-A0A9N9RZA7-F1
#
_cell.length_a   1.000
_cell.length_b   1.000
_cell.length_c   1.000
_cell.angle_alpha   90.00
_cell.angle_beta   90.00
_cell.angle_gamma   90.00
#
_symmetry.space_group_name_H-M   'P 1'
#
loop_
_entity.id
_entity.type
_entity.pdbx_description
1 polymer ?
#
loop_
_entity_poly.entity_id
_entity_poly.type
_entity_poly.pdbx_seq_one_letter_code
_entity_poly.pdbx_strand_id
1 'polypeptide(L)'
;MNENIFLNVGKAENNKIRTLVNQSTINQLKNYNYPRRIEMQGIDQAVVVNDSTVNVYTPLDCDRFYAPQMNGFSLISVYHQGLPFSKEDIINGFYDAVGEMMFIPIAYKQDRHIDYFLVKNQNDALRELVKNKLQIQVKDWKLPLLIKVEISASNIGQIKPRKIISSYVIRKVKENSAIGILDLNDIQKEPEFVDMHISLKNLGVYRMLFDEINNIRGIKSSSNFRAIRLCNNEVQSLEPFKRLFDFNNIEILDLSNNNITDVNEFNNLLGLHLNEITINDNPCTNITNFEKIIQRILPNLKTLNSKLIFSFSNLMSSIQNGNNEIPNIGDGTLIKPDNLMQYRNRIEKIVNEKYWAQVTLFHNKRYNVQEIMKELSSNLLKEVHFYPCYLKRLDNHDEFYLYRNFDALRILFLNGLKIQMPKNSFTIDVHIRLNVAEYREGEINWSSKISNALKNRVHDDILDLNDFPRDPEFSKLTVLLNSSKTLDYVLTLAKRINQNITRINAENCNITNCKGFEYLLSFPKLTALNLRNNSIMSLEDFKKCTSINEIYLDGNPVCRKSSYDYIGHVLENFREIVHVDGHKVYGQNQIVTHQNFIVNNNAYIVVNAFVDYFFHLWDSFERSKVRQFYTDTSIFTMSLNYEFLEKSSNMTFAQIYPRIQNHMKFQRNLLKLSDMNSVASKVHIGKNDIAMVFNDMSRTKHNFCTFTVDVPFFSEEQRKIGIVVSGVFEEFLYNTEDNSLPYSFSRTFLFDVIDGNFIIKNDQLLLKSTTVAQMEMLRNGNRAATKKEIEEKCRVLLPSEFENQAIKLAVFQKLTECSKSYCKKILQDNSWDLKVALASFTYLLENNEIPDEQFKFKCFRSFRDKI
;
A
#
# COMPACT_ATOMS: atom_id res chain seq x y z
N MET A 1 48.69 -17.33 -28.02
CA MET A 1 48.63 -18.73 -28.53
C MET A 1 48.35 -19.65 -27.36
N ASN A 2 47.33 -20.50 -27.26
CA ASN A 2 46.08 -20.77 -27.98
C ASN A 2 45.07 -21.20 -26.89
N GLU A 3 43.90 -20.58 -26.79
CA GLU A 3 42.60 -21.09 -27.23
C GLU A 3 42.27 -22.58 -26.93
N ASN A 4 41.28 -22.74 -26.04
CA ASN A 4 40.09 -23.60 -26.11
C ASN A 4 40.18 -25.04 -26.65
N ILE A 5 39.85 -26.02 -25.80
CA ILE A 5 38.99 -27.16 -26.17
C ILE A 5 38.03 -27.53 -25.02
N PHE A 6 36.76 -27.15 -25.22
CA PHE A 6 35.47 -27.81 -24.93
C PHE A 6 35.25 -28.74 -23.71
N LEU A 7 34.28 -28.30 -22.89
CA LEU A 7 33.03 -29.00 -22.50
C LEU A 7 32.97 -30.51 -22.75
N ASN A 8 32.81 -31.28 -21.66
CA ASN A 8 31.93 -32.45 -21.68
C ASN A 8 31.16 -32.56 -20.36
N VAL A 9 29.83 -32.60 -20.49
CA VAL A 9 28.86 -32.76 -19.41
C VAL A 9 28.89 -34.22 -18.96
N GLY A 10 29.28 -34.45 -17.71
CA GLY A 10 29.10 -35.71 -17.00
C GLY A 10 28.52 -35.41 -15.62
N LYS A 11 27.18 -35.45 -15.50
CA LYS A 11 26.49 -35.51 -14.21
C LYS A 11 26.88 -36.82 -13.53
N ALA A 12 27.67 -36.74 -12.46
CA ALA A 12 27.54 -37.47 -11.20
C ALA A 12 28.87 -37.46 -10.43
N GLU A 13 29.16 -36.43 -9.62
CA GLU A 13 30.25 -36.51 -8.65
C GLU A 13 29.90 -35.82 -7.32
N ASN A 14 29.91 -36.63 -6.26
CA ASN A 14 29.87 -36.33 -4.83
C ASN A 14 30.28 -34.91 -4.40
N ASN A 15 29.34 -34.12 -3.85
CA ASN A 15 29.64 -32.92 -3.06
C ASN A 15 30.37 -33.30 -1.76
N LYS A 16 31.70 -33.44 -1.81
CA LYS A 16 32.52 -33.56 -0.60
C LYS A 16 32.69 -32.18 0.03
N ILE A 17 32.08 -31.98 1.20
CA ILE A 17 32.32 -30.82 2.07
C ILE A 17 33.82 -30.74 2.38
N ARG A 18 34.45 -29.60 2.09
CA ARG A 18 35.87 -29.34 2.37
C ARG A 18 36.02 -28.91 3.83
N THR A 19 37.12 -29.30 4.48
CA THR A 19 37.34 -28.97 5.90
C THR A 19 38.68 -28.29 6.11
N LEU A 20 38.66 -27.20 6.86
CA LEU A 20 39.85 -26.56 7.42
C LEU A 20 40.10 -26.98 8.87
N VAL A 21 39.32 -27.91 9.41
CA VAL A 21 39.48 -28.38 10.79
C VAL A 21 40.62 -29.40 10.86
N ASN A 22 41.82 -28.96 11.23
CA ASN A 22 42.99 -29.80 11.45
C ASN A 22 43.95 -29.18 12.47
N GLN A 23 44.97 -29.93 12.91
CA GLN A 23 45.92 -29.47 13.92
C GLN A 23 46.66 -28.18 13.51
N SER A 24 47.02 -28.04 12.22
CA SER A 24 47.78 -26.89 11.73
C SER A 24 46.96 -25.60 11.82
N THR A 25 45.71 -25.62 11.38
CA THR A 25 44.83 -24.44 11.43
C THR A 25 44.47 -24.05 12.86
N ILE A 26 44.29 -25.03 13.75
CA ILE A 26 44.05 -24.77 15.17
C ILE A 26 45.27 -24.15 15.83
N ASN A 27 46.49 -24.58 15.48
CA ASN A 27 47.71 -23.93 15.96
C ASN A 27 47.82 -22.48 15.45
N GLN A 28 47.38 -22.20 14.22
CA GLN A 28 47.35 -20.83 13.70
C GLN A 28 46.34 -19.94 14.45
N LEU A 29 45.16 -20.47 14.81
CA LEU A 29 44.21 -19.77 15.68
C LEU A 29 44.81 -19.48 17.06
N LYS A 30 45.44 -20.47 17.71
CA LYS A 30 46.04 -20.31 19.06
C LYS A 30 47.16 -19.27 19.08
N ASN A 31 47.95 -19.18 18.00
CA ASN A 31 49.11 -18.29 17.90
C ASN A 31 48.79 -16.91 17.28
N TYR A 32 47.54 -16.64 16.93
CA TYR A 32 47.15 -15.35 16.37
C TYR A 32 47.30 -14.23 17.40
N ASN A 33 47.83 -13.08 16.97
CA ASN A 33 48.09 -11.94 17.84
C ASN A 33 46.82 -11.09 18.01
N TYR A 34 45.96 -11.50 18.93
CA TYR A 34 44.72 -10.77 19.23
C TYR A 34 45.01 -9.41 19.89
N PRO A 35 44.24 -8.35 19.57
CA PRO A 35 44.41 -7.06 20.22
C PRO A 35 44.07 -7.14 21.71
N ARG A 36 44.93 -6.55 22.55
CA ARG A 36 44.70 -6.46 24.01
C ARG A 36 43.55 -5.53 24.39
N ARG A 37 43.17 -4.62 23.48
CA ARG A 37 42.09 -3.64 23.67
C ARG A 37 41.24 -3.60 22.40
N ILE A 38 39.95 -3.85 22.55
CA ILE A 38 38.97 -3.81 21.46
C ILE A 38 38.10 -2.57 21.68
N GLU A 39 38.26 -1.58 20.81
CA GLU A 39 37.50 -0.34 20.81
C GLU A 39 36.18 -0.49 20.03
N MET A 40 35.16 0.19 20.52
CA MET A 40 33.79 0.22 19.99
C MET A 40 33.47 1.65 19.53
N GLN A 41 32.63 1.80 18.51
CA GLN A 41 32.32 3.09 17.90
C GLN A 41 31.27 3.89 18.70
N GLY A 42 30.27 3.20 19.26
CA GLY A 42 29.15 3.81 19.97
C GLY A 42 29.29 3.80 21.50
N ILE A 43 30.40 3.29 22.05
CA ILE A 43 30.59 3.11 23.49
C ILE A 43 32.00 3.50 23.90
N ASP A 44 32.10 4.41 24.88
CA ASP A 44 33.38 5.00 25.33
C ASP A 44 34.31 3.99 26.03
N GLN A 45 33.76 2.88 26.55
CA GLN A 45 34.52 1.90 27.31
C GLN A 45 34.91 0.68 26.47
N ALA A 46 36.19 0.65 26.07
CA ALA A 46 36.80 -0.49 25.37
C ALA A 46 36.82 -1.78 26.22
N VAL A 47 36.80 -2.93 25.55
CA VAL A 47 37.00 -4.24 26.19
C VAL A 47 38.49 -4.56 26.22
N VAL A 48 39.03 -4.71 27.44
CA VAL A 48 40.43 -5.10 27.66
C VAL A 48 40.51 -6.61 27.85
N VAL A 49 41.25 -7.28 26.97
CA VAL A 49 41.45 -8.73 26.97
C VAL A 49 42.52 -9.08 28.00
N ASN A 50 42.15 -9.86 29.01
CA ASN A 50 43.09 -10.37 30.01
C ASN A 50 43.55 -11.78 29.66
N ASP A 51 44.71 -11.95 29.02
CA ASP A 51 45.21 -13.27 28.60
C ASP A 51 45.72 -14.15 29.77
N SER A 52 45.84 -13.62 31.00
CA SER A 52 46.53 -14.34 32.10
C SER A 52 45.70 -15.46 32.76
N THR A 53 44.37 -15.51 32.55
CA THR A 53 43.47 -16.44 33.26
C THR A 53 42.33 -17.00 32.39
N VAL A 54 42.45 -16.97 31.05
CA VAL A 54 41.33 -17.26 30.16
C VAL A 54 41.33 -18.72 29.68
N ASN A 55 40.18 -19.37 29.82
CA ASN A 55 39.94 -20.68 29.25
C ASN A 55 39.78 -20.55 27.73
N VAL A 56 40.61 -21.28 26.98
CA VAL A 56 40.61 -21.31 25.51
C VAL A 56 40.12 -22.68 25.05
N TYR A 57 39.16 -22.68 24.14
CA TYR A 57 38.58 -23.89 23.59
C TYR A 57 38.64 -23.90 22.06
N THR A 58 38.95 -25.06 21.51
CA THR A 58 39.13 -25.35 20.08
C THR A 58 38.47 -26.70 19.74
N PRO A 59 38.33 -27.08 18.46
CA PRO A 59 37.75 -28.37 18.09
C PRO A 59 38.43 -29.61 18.71
N LEU A 60 39.67 -29.49 19.19
CA LEU A 60 40.43 -30.60 19.78
C LEU A 60 40.18 -30.81 21.27
N ASP A 61 39.75 -29.77 21.98
CA ASP A 61 39.63 -29.73 23.44
C ASP A 61 38.26 -29.22 23.93
N CYS A 62 37.31 -29.03 23.01
CA CYS A 62 35.96 -28.52 23.31
C CYS A 62 35.15 -29.43 24.25
N ASP A 63 35.47 -30.72 24.36
CA ASP A 63 34.78 -31.63 25.28
C ASP A 63 35.04 -31.30 26.76
N ARG A 64 36.04 -30.46 27.05
CA ARG A 64 36.35 -29.94 28.39
C ARG A 64 35.62 -28.64 28.70
N PHE A 65 34.76 -28.16 27.80
CA PHE A 65 34.06 -26.90 27.98
C PHE A 65 33.14 -26.95 29.21
N TYR A 66 33.42 -26.06 30.16
CA TYR A 66 32.64 -25.91 31.38
C TYR A 66 32.11 -24.47 31.47
N ALA A 67 30.77 -24.32 31.54
CA ALA A 67 30.12 -23.01 31.50
C ALA A 67 28.91 -22.86 32.44
N PRO A 68 29.11 -22.74 33.77
CA PRO A 68 28.08 -22.20 34.65
C PRO A 68 28.13 -20.67 34.63
N GLN A 69 27.07 -20.06 34.09
CA GLN A 69 26.72 -18.63 34.15
C GLN A 69 27.89 -17.63 33.98
N MET A 70 28.53 -17.66 32.81
CA MET A 70 29.51 -16.64 32.46
C MET A 70 28.81 -15.30 32.23
N ASN A 71 29.33 -14.26 32.90
CA ASN A 71 28.77 -12.91 32.90
C ASN A 71 29.68 -11.89 32.18
N GLY A 72 30.81 -12.35 31.63
CA GLY A 72 31.80 -11.54 30.93
C GLY A 72 31.69 -11.60 29.40
N PHE A 73 32.63 -10.96 28.73
CA PHE A 73 32.80 -11.11 27.27
C PHE A 73 33.51 -12.43 26.95
N SER A 74 33.16 -13.03 25.83
CA SER A 74 33.92 -14.10 25.19
C SER A 74 34.37 -13.64 23.82
N LEU A 75 35.61 -13.96 23.44
CA LEU A 75 36.16 -13.72 22.11
C LEU A 75 35.96 -14.98 21.28
N ILE A 76 35.34 -14.84 20.12
CA ILE A 76 35.20 -15.90 19.14
C ILE A 76 36.05 -15.51 17.93
N SER A 77 36.79 -16.48 17.41
CA SER A 77 37.58 -16.34 16.19
C SER A 77 37.37 -17.52 15.25
N VAL A 78 37.39 -17.25 13.95
CA VAL A 78 37.15 -18.24 12.90
C VAL A 78 38.27 -18.17 11.87
N TYR A 79 38.83 -19.32 11.52
CA TYR A 79 39.89 -19.42 10.52
C TYR A 79 39.31 -19.78 9.15
N HIS A 80 39.52 -18.91 8.16
CA HIS A 80 39.04 -19.10 6.79
C HIS A 80 40.16 -19.16 5.74
N GLN A 81 41.44 -19.13 6.16
CA GLN A 81 42.61 -19.24 5.26
C GLN A 81 42.65 -18.19 4.13
N GLY A 82 41.97 -17.05 4.29
CA GLY A 82 41.87 -16.03 3.23
C GLY A 82 41.00 -16.42 2.05
N LEU A 83 40.13 -17.42 2.23
CA LEU A 83 39.00 -17.63 1.33
C LEU A 83 38.10 -16.37 1.33
N PRO A 84 37.53 -16.00 0.17
CA PRO A 84 36.80 -14.74 -0.01
C PRO A 84 35.37 -14.83 0.55
N PHE A 85 35.23 -15.15 1.84
CA PHE A 85 33.96 -15.10 2.55
C PHE A 85 33.69 -13.67 3.00
N SER A 86 32.48 -13.19 2.76
CA SER A 86 32.01 -11.93 3.33
C SER A 86 31.75 -12.10 4.83
N LYS A 87 31.71 -10.99 5.58
CA LYS A 87 31.23 -10.97 6.97
C LYS A 87 29.89 -11.70 7.09
N GLU A 88 29.00 -11.44 6.15
CA GLU A 88 27.65 -12.01 6.12
C GLU A 88 27.67 -13.53 5.89
N ASP A 89 28.56 -14.04 5.04
CA ASP A 89 28.75 -15.49 4.86
C ASP A 89 29.16 -16.18 6.18
N ILE A 90 30.07 -15.56 6.95
CA ILE A 90 30.56 -16.10 8.21
C ILE A 90 29.48 -16.03 9.30
N ILE A 91 28.81 -14.88 9.45
CA ILE A 91 27.73 -14.72 10.43
C ILE A 91 26.60 -15.71 10.17
N ASN A 92 26.23 -15.91 8.91
CA ASN A 92 25.22 -16.90 8.55
C ASN A 92 25.65 -18.33 8.93
N GLY A 93 26.92 -18.67 8.75
CA GLY A 93 27.45 -19.95 9.24
C GLY A 93 27.35 -20.09 10.78
N PHE A 94 27.48 -19.00 11.52
CA PHE A 94 27.21 -19.00 12.97
C PHE A 94 25.72 -19.17 13.28
N TYR A 95 24.84 -18.46 12.58
CA TYR A 95 23.38 -18.57 12.77
C TYR A 95 22.89 -20.00 12.51
N ASP A 96 23.37 -20.64 11.45
CA ASP A 96 23.05 -22.04 11.16
C ASP A 96 23.57 -22.98 12.26
N ALA A 97 24.75 -22.70 12.81
CA ALA A 97 25.36 -23.53 13.86
C ALA A 97 24.74 -23.34 15.26
N VAL A 98 24.16 -22.18 15.57
CA VAL A 98 23.53 -21.91 16.88
C VAL A 98 22.02 -22.15 16.88
N GLY A 99 21.41 -22.27 15.69
CA GLY A 99 19.98 -22.53 15.51
C GLY A 99 19.12 -21.45 16.16
N GLU A 100 18.22 -21.86 17.07
CA GLU A 100 17.26 -20.95 17.71
C GLU A 100 17.86 -20.07 18.82
N MET A 101 19.13 -20.27 19.18
CA MET A 101 19.76 -19.53 20.28
C MET A 101 20.08 -18.10 19.89
N MET A 102 19.89 -17.17 20.83
CA MET A 102 20.22 -15.75 20.64
C MET A 102 21.73 -15.59 20.45
N PHE A 103 22.13 -15.10 19.28
CA PHE A 103 23.53 -14.85 18.94
C PHE A 103 23.73 -13.45 18.37
N ILE A 104 24.48 -12.61 19.07
CA ILE A 104 24.75 -11.22 18.71
C ILE A 104 26.28 -11.02 18.73
N PRO A 105 26.93 -11.06 17.55
CA PRO A 105 28.32 -10.65 17.38
C PRO A 105 28.50 -9.16 17.70
N ILE A 106 29.58 -8.83 18.42
CA ILE A 106 29.91 -7.47 18.87
C ILE A 106 31.32 -7.12 18.40
N ALA A 107 31.51 -5.91 17.89
CA ALA A 107 32.80 -5.39 17.42
C ALA A 107 33.52 -6.33 16.43
N TYR A 108 32.79 -6.76 15.40
CA TYR A 108 33.30 -7.69 14.39
C TYR A 108 34.50 -7.11 13.62
N LYS A 109 35.57 -7.89 13.50
CA LYS A 109 36.80 -7.52 12.77
C LYS A 109 37.12 -8.57 11.71
N GLN A 110 37.32 -8.09 10.49
CA GLN A 110 37.79 -8.90 9.36
C GLN A 110 39.31 -8.82 9.25
N ASP A 111 39.97 -9.95 9.08
CA ASP A 111 41.41 -10.02 8.77
C ASP A 111 41.65 -10.93 7.56
N ARG A 112 42.90 -11.00 7.09
CA ARG A 112 43.30 -11.77 5.91
C ARG A 112 43.01 -13.26 6.04
N HIS A 113 43.07 -13.83 7.24
CA HIS A 113 42.91 -15.27 7.45
C HIS A 113 41.99 -15.66 8.62
N ILE A 114 41.78 -14.74 9.57
CA ILE A 114 41.05 -14.98 10.81
C ILE A 114 40.13 -13.80 11.07
N ASP A 115 38.83 -14.06 11.10
CA ASP A 115 37.88 -13.07 11.62
C ASP A 115 37.68 -13.30 13.11
N TYR A 116 37.42 -12.21 13.85
CA TYR A 116 37.12 -12.31 15.28
C TYR A 116 36.10 -11.27 15.74
N PHE A 117 35.38 -11.59 16.80
CA PHE A 117 34.36 -10.74 17.40
C PHE A 117 34.09 -11.15 18.85
N LEU A 118 33.37 -10.29 19.56
CA LEU A 118 32.97 -10.51 20.94
C LEU A 118 31.53 -10.99 21.02
N VAL A 119 31.21 -11.77 22.06
CA VAL A 119 29.85 -12.03 22.51
C VAL A 119 29.75 -11.79 24.01
N LYS A 120 28.58 -11.39 24.49
CA LYS A 120 28.35 -11.12 25.92
C LYS A 120 27.10 -11.83 26.41
N ASN A 121 27.26 -12.66 27.45
CA ASN A 121 26.18 -13.39 28.13
C ASN A 121 25.31 -14.25 27.19
N GLN A 122 25.92 -14.89 26.20
CA GLN A 122 25.25 -15.76 25.21
C GLN A 122 25.62 -17.23 25.46
N ASN A 123 25.48 -17.67 26.71
CA ASN A 123 25.97 -18.98 27.18
C ASN A 123 25.35 -20.16 26.42
N ASP A 124 24.07 -20.08 26.07
CA ASP A 124 23.39 -21.17 25.37
C ASP A 124 23.87 -21.31 23.92
N ALA A 125 24.14 -20.19 23.23
CA ALA A 125 24.75 -20.22 21.91
C ALA A 125 26.18 -20.78 21.94
N LEU A 126 26.98 -20.42 22.97
CA LEU A 126 28.32 -20.99 23.15
C LEU A 126 28.29 -22.51 23.39
N ARG A 127 27.34 -23.00 24.20
CA ARG A 127 27.13 -24.44 24.42
C ARG A 127 26.74 -25.15 23.12
N GLU A 128 25.88 -24.55 22.30
CA GLU A 128 25.49 -25.15 21.01
C GLU A 128 26.67 -25.19 20.02
N LEU A 129 27.52 -24.16 19.98
CA LEU A 129 28.76 -24.19 19.18
C LEU A 129 29.70 -25.32 19.62
N VAL A 130 29.83 -25.53 20.94
CA VAL A 130 30.65 -26.62 21.50
C VAL A 130 30.08 -27.99 21.13
N LYS A 131 28.76 -28.15 21.25
CA LYS A 131 28.05 -29.36 20.80
C LYS A 131 28.27 -29.63 19.32
N ASN A 132 28.37 -28.58 18.51
CA ASN A 132 28.76 -28.64 17.10
C ASN A 132 30.28 -28.74 16.86
N LYS A 133 31.06 -29.09 17.89
CA LYS A 133 32.53 -29.29 17.85
C LYS A 133 33.33 -28.05 17.44
N LEU A 134 32.85 -26.87 17.80
CA LEU A 134 33.50 -25.58 17.54
C LEU A 134 33.89 -25.40 16.07
N GLN A 135 32.96 -25.72 15.17
CA GLN A 135 33.10 -25.52 13.74
C GLN A 135 31.80 -24.96 13.18
N ILE A 136 31.90 -24.14 12.16
CA ILE A 136 30.76 -23.65 11.39
C ILE A 136 30.89 -24.12 9.94
N GLN A 137 29.76 -24.26 9.27
CA GLN A 137 29.75 -24.48 7.83
C GLN A 137 29.48 -23.15 7.12
N VAL A 138 30.35 -22.79 6.19
CA VAL A 138 30.18 -21.63 5.32
C VAL A 138 30.31 -22.11 3.88
N LYS A 139 29.20 -22.09 3.14
CA LYS A 139 29.11 -22.69 1.79
C LYS A 139 29.56 -24.17 1.84
N ASP A 140 30.54 -24.56 1.03
CA ASP A 140 31.07 -25.92 0.96
C ASP A 140 32.23 -26.19 1.94
N TRP A 141 32.48 -25.29 2.90
CA TRP A 141 33.63 -25.35 3.81
C TRP A 141 33.21 -25.47 5.28
N LYS A 142 33.86 -26.38 6.01
CA LYS A 142 33.86 -26.41 7.49
C LYS A 142 35.06 -25.63 8.03
N LEU A 143 34.77 -24.59 8.80
CA LEU A 143 35.75 -23.66 9.36
C LEU A 143 35.92 -23.92 10.87
N PRO A 144 37.15 -24.06 11.39
CA PRO A 144 37.38 -24.22 12.82
C PRO A 144 37.22 -22.88 13.55
N LEU A 145 36.69 -22.96 14.77
CA LEU A 145 36.55 -21.83 15.69
C LEU A 145 37.56 -21.93 16.85
N LEU A 146 37.90 -20.78 17.42
CA LEU A 146 38.53 -20.68 18.73
C LEU A 146 37.69 -19.75 19.60
N ILE A 147 37.34 -20.22 20.81
CA ILE A 147 36.60 -19.44 21.80
C ILE A 147 37.49 -19.21 23.03
N LYS A 148 37.73 -17.94 23.36
CA LYS A 148 38.30 -17.51 24.63
C LYS A 148 37.18 -16.99 25.53
N VAL A 149 37.02 -17.56 26.71
CA VAL A 149 35.84 -17.28 27.56
C VAL A 149 36.20 -16.39 28.75
N GLU A 150 35.31 -15.47 29.11
CA GLU A 150 35.50 -14.52 30.22
C GLU A 150 36.78 -13.68 30.09
N ILE A 151 37.05 -13.18 28.89
CA ILE A 151 38.24 -12.36 28.59
C ILE A 151 38.30 -11.05 29.35
N SER A 152 37.19 -10.59 29.93
CA SER A 152 37.12 -9.37 30.73
C SER A 152 35.99 -9.45 31.77
N ALA A 153 36.22 -8.85 32.95
CA ALA A 153 35.20 -8.67 33.97
C ALA A 153 34.06 -7.73 33.49
N SER A 154 32.85 -7.95 34.03
CA SER A 154 31.68 -7.11 33.77
C SER A 154 31.81 -5.79 34.53
N ASN A 155 32.00 -4.68 33.81
CA ASN A 155 32.13 -3.34 34.37
C ASN A 155 30.92 -2.45 34.03
N ILE A 156 30.72 -1.40 34.83
CA ILE A 156 29.73 -0.34 34.57
C ILE A 156 30.18 0.45 33.33
N GLY A 157 29.28 0.65 32.37
CA GLY A 157 29.54 1.37 31.11
C GLY A 157 29.73 0.48 29.88
N GLN A 158 29.93 -0.82 30.07
CA GLN A 158 30.10 -1.76 28.96
C GLN A 158 28.79 -2.05 28.21
N ILE A 159 28.90 -2.44 26.94
CA ILE A 159 27.77 -2.87 26.11
C ILE A 159 26.94 -3.96 26.80
N LYS A 160 25.60 -3.84 26.73
CA LYS A 160 24.65 -4.82 27.25
C LYS A 160 23.58 -5.05 26.18
N PRO A 161 23.72 -6.06 25.31
CA PRO A 161 22.87 -6.24 24.13
C PRO A 161 21.36 -6.19 24.45
N ARG A 162 20.91 -6.95 25.46
CA ARG A 162 19.50 -6.92 25.90
C ARG A 162 19.03 -5.52 26.25
N LYS A 163 19.80 -4.78 27.06
CA LYS A 163 19.43 -3.43 27.50
C LYS A 163 19.31 -2.45 26.33
N ILE A 164 20.21 -2.54 25.36
CA ILE A 164 20.18 -1.67 24.18
C ILE A 164 18.96 -1.99 23.32
N ILE A 165 18.65 -3.27 23.11
CA ILE A 165 17.45 -3.69 22.37
C ILE A 165 16.16 -3.28 23.11
N SER A 166 16.10 -3.40 24.44
CA SER A 166 14.99 -2.87 25.25
C SER A 166 14.84 -1.36 25.06
N SER A 167 15.94 -0.60 25.10
CA SER A 167 15.92 0.85 24.88
C SER A 167 15.44 1.22 23.48
N TYR A 168 15.91 0.52 22.45
CA TYR A 168 15.45 0.65 21.07
C TYR A 168 13.93 0.41 20.95
N VAL A 169 13.44 -0.71 21.51
CA VAL A 169 12.01 -1.06 21.47
C VAL A 169 11.16 0.00 22.16
N ILE A 170 11.57 0.46 23.35
CA ILE A 170 10.86 1.52 24.09
C ILE A 170 10.82 2.82 23.28
N ARG A 171 11.94 3.19 22.64
CA ARG A 171 12.03 4.38 21.80
C ARG A 171 11.09 4.30 20.60
N LYS A 172 11.13 3.21 19.84
CA LYS A 172 10.25 2.99 18.69
C LYS A 172 8.79 3.01 19.07
N VAL A 173 8.42 2.33 20.16
CA VAL A 173 7.04 2.36 20.66
C VAL A 173 6.59 3.78 21.00
N LYS A 174 7.44 4.60 21.63
CA LYS A 174 7.10 6.00 21.95
C LYS A 174 6.93 6.85 20.70
N GLU A 175 7.92 6.82 19.79
CA GLU A 175 7.93 7.60 18.54
C GLU A 175 6.71 7.31 17.67
N ASN A 176 6.27 6.05 17.64
CA ASN A 176 5.23 5.58 16.73
C ASN A 176 3.82 5.54 17.35
N SER A 177 3.69 5.76 18.66
CA SER A 177 2.42 5.65 19.38
C SER A 177 1.32 6.59 18.86
N ALA A 178 1.70 7.77 18.36
CA ALA A 178 0.75 8.77 17.84
C ALA A 178 0.16 8.38 16.48
N ILE A 179 0.91 7.67 15.65
CA ILE A 179 0.50 7.28 14.29
C ILE A 179 -0.10 5.87 14.24
N GLY A 180 0.07 5.07 15.28
CA GLY A 180 -0.48 3.71 15.35
C GLY A 180 0.21 2.71 14.41
N ILE A 181 1.46 2.96 14.01
CA ILE A 181 2.26 2.09 13.14
C ILE A 181 3.60 1.79 13.80
N LEU A 182 3.82 0.59 14.32
CA LEU A 182 5.12 0.22 14.89
C LEU A 182 6.13 -0.06 13.77
N ASP A 183 6.95 0.94 13.46
CA ASP A 183 7.98 0.85 12.43
C ASP A 183 9.29 0.27 12.97
N LEU A 184 9.60 -0.95 12.54
CA LEU A 184 10.82 -1.71 12.86
C LEU A 184 11.62 -2.03 11.58
N ASN A 185 11.47 -1.22 10.53
CA ASN A 185 12.19 -1.41 9.28
C ASN A 185 13.70 -1.22 9.46
N ASP A 186 14.49 -1.92 8.63
CA ASP A 186 15.94 -1.71 8.51
C ASP A 186 16.68 -1.75 9.85
N ILE A 187 16.35 -2.71 10.73
CA ILE A 187 16.87 -2.74 12.11
C ILE A 187 18.40 -2.73 12.17
N GLN A 188 19.06 -3.36 11.20
CA GLN A 188 20.51 -3.40 11.09
C GLN A 188 21.17 -2.02 10.90
N LYS A 189 20.41 -1.02 10.42
CA LYS A 189 20.89 0.34 10.14
C LYS A 189 20.72 1.29 11.33
N GLU A 190 20.11 0.83 12.42
CA GLU A 190 19.88 1.67 13.60
C GLU A 190 21.22 2.07 14.26
N PRO A 191 21.42 3.37 14.57
CA PRO A 191 22.71 3.86 15.04
C PRO A 191 23.13 3.25 16.38
N GLU A 192 22.16 2.88 17.22
CA GLU A 192 22.38 2.25 18.53
C GLU A 192 22.99 0.83 18.41
N PHE A 193 22.94 0.23 17.21
CA PHE A 193 23.48 -1.11 16.92
C PHE A 193 24.79 -1.08 16.14
N VAL A 194 25.45 0.08 15.97
CA VAL A 194 26.70 0.19 15.19
C VAL A 194 27.80 -0.82 15.56
N ASP A 195 27.89 -1.18 16.85
CA ASP A 195 28.85 -2.16 17.37
C ASP A 195 28.31 -3.60 17.44
N MET A 196 27.03 -3.82 17.15
CA MET A 196 26.34 -5.11 17.28
C MET A 196 25.75 -5.54 15.94
N HIS A 197 25.97 -6.80 15.56
CA HIS A 197 25.26 -7.35 14.42
C HIS A 197 23.88 -7.88 14.87
N ILE A 198 22.84 -7.05 14.69
CA ILE A 198 21.44 -7.36 15.03
C ILE A 198 20.69 -7.75 13.75
N SER A 199 20.42 -9.04 13.55
CA SER A 199 19.60 -9.52 12.42
C SER A 199 18.42 -10.34 12.92
N LEU A 200 17.24 -10.13 12.32
CA LEU A 200 16.04 -10.93 12.61
C LEU A 200 16.07 -12.31 11.94
N LYS A 201 17.10 -12.59 11.13
CA LYS A 201 17.43 -13.94 10.69
C LYS A 201 17.78 -14.85 11.87
N ASN A 202 18.41 -14.33 12.92
CA ASN A 202 18.61 -15.09 14.16
C ASN A 202 17.31 -15.11 14.98
N LEU A 203 16.68 -16.28 15.07
CA LEU A 203 15.39 -16.46 15.74
C LEU A 203 15.42 -16.04 17.22
N GLY A 204 16.53 -16.27 17.91
CA GLY A 204 16.68 -15.86 19.31
C GLY A 204 16.69 -14.34 19.51
N VAL A 205 17.35 -13.59 18.61
CA VAL A 205 17.31 -12.12 18.59
C VAL A 205 15.88 -11.64 18.30
N TYR A 206 15.23 -12.23 17.30
CA TYR A 206 13.88 -11.85 16.91
C TYR A 206 12.85 -12.10 18.02
N ARG A 207 12.87 -13.28 18.65
CA ARG A 207 12.04 -13.62 19.81
C ARG A 207 12.26 -12.64 20.96
N MET A 208 13.52 -12.35 21.28
CA MET A 208 13.85 -11.44 22.37
C MET A 208 13.33 -10.02 22.10
N LEU A 209 13.44 -9.53 20.86
CA LEU A 209 12.88 -8.23 20.48
C LEU A 209 11.36 -8.19 20.70
N PHE A 210 10.64 -9.24 20.31
CA PHE A 210 9.20 -9.34 20.50
C PHE A 210 8.81 -9.54 21.98
N ASP A 211 9.63 -10.25 22.76
CA ASP A 211 9.44 -10.37 24.21
C ASP A 211 9.59 -8.99 24.88
N GLU A 212 10.56 -8.17 24.47
CA GLU A 212 10.70 -6.79 24.96
C GLU A 212 9.50 -5.93 24.59
N ILE A 213 8.95 -6.06 23.38
CA ILE A 213 7.70 -5.37 22.99
C ILE A 213 6.55 -5.80 23.91
N ASN A 214 6.40 -7.11 24.12
CA ASN A 214 5.33 -7.71 24.90
C ASN A 214 5.38 -7.31 26.39
N ASN A 215 6.58 -7.03 26.90
CA ASN A 215 6.84 -6.66 28.29
C ASN A 215 6.66 -5.16 28.59
N ILE A 216 6.43 -4.30 27.59
CA ILE A 216 6.15 -2.88 27.84
C ILE A 216 4.81 -2.75 28.55
N ARG A 217 4.83 -2.26 29.80
CA ARG A 217 3.61 -2.05 30.60
C ARG A 217 2.63 -1.13 29.88
N GLY A 218 1.36 -1.54 29.84
CA GLY A 218 0.27 -0.76 29.26
C GLY A 218 0.14 -0.87 27.75
N ILE A 219 1.18 -1.33 27.02
CA ILE A 219 1.13 -1.38 25.55
C ILE A 219 -0.04 -2.23 25.04
N LYS A 220 -0.38 -3.35 25.69
CA LYS A 220 -1.50 -4.22 25.29
C LYS A 220 -2.87 -3.57 25.46
N SER A 221 -3.02 -2.72 26.48
CA SER A 221 -4.30 -2.10 26.85
C SER A 221 -4.49 -0.72 26.24
N SER A 222 -3.40 -0.06 25.80
CA SER A 222 -3.40 1.28 25.22
C SER A 222 -2.86 1.36 23.79
N SER A 223 -2.44 0.25 23.16
CA SER A 223 -1.85 0.29 21.81
C SER A 223 -2.91 0.68 20.78
N ASN A 224 -2.79 1.93 20.31
CA ASN A 224 -3.34 2.39 19.04
C ASN A 224 -2.62 1.75 17.82
N PHE A 225 -1.68 0.82 18.04
CA PHE A 225 -0.94 0.16 16.97
C PHE A 225 -1.85 -0.75 16.17
N ARG A 226 -2.21 -0.28 14.97
CA ARG A 226 -2.93 -1.05 13.96
C ARG A 226 -2.01 -1.69 12.93
N ALA A 227 -0.76 -1.24 12.84
CA ALA A 227 0.19 -1.75 11.87
C ALA A 227 1.56 -2.08 12.50
N ILE A 228 2.22 -3.10 11.96
CA ILE A 228 3.64 -3.41 12.21
C ILE A 228 4.36 -3.42 10.86
N ARG A 229 5.51 -2.73 10.77
CA ARG A 229 6.39 -2.79 9.60
C ARG A 229 7.72 -3.41 9.97
N LEU A 230 8.13 -4.41 9.20
CA LEU A 230 9.36 -5.19 9.38
C LEU A 230 10.11 -5.37 8.05
N CYS A 231 10.02 -4.38 7.16
CA CYS A 231 10.70 -4.38 5.87
C CYS A 231 12.22 -4.44 6.03
N ASN A 232 12.91 -5.08 5.08
CA ASN A 232 14.38 -5.06 5.00
C ASN A 232 15.09 -5.65 6.23
N ASN A 233 14.58 -6.74 6.81
CA ASN A 233 15.11 -7.31 8.06
C ASN A 233 15.58 -8.77 7.95
N GLU A 234 15.65 -9.32 6.74
CA GLU A 234 16.10 -10.70 6.48
C GLU A 234 15.29 -11.77 7.22
N VAL A 235 14.03 -11.46 7.56
CA VAL A 235 13.14 -12.39 8.29
C VAL A 235 12.95 -13.66 7.48
N GLN A 236 13.24 -14.80 8.09
CA GLN A 236 13.04 -16.13 7.48
C GLN A 236 11.86 -16.88 8.09
N SER A 237 11.62 -16.70 9.40
CA SER A 237 10.53 -17.35 10.11
C SER A 237 9.57 -16.33 10.73
N LEU A 238 8.28 -16.66 10.69
CA LEU A 238 7.21 -15.86 11.29
C LEU A 238 6.78 -16.39 12.67
N GLU A 239 7.42 -17.43 13.19
CA GLU A 239 7.11 -17.99 14.52
C GLU A 239 7.08 -16.95 15.65
N PRO A 240 7.99 -15.96 15.71
CA PRO A 240 8.01 -15.00 16.82
C PRO A 240 6.73 -14.18 16.95
N PHE A 241 5.93 -14.00 15.89
CA PHE A 241 4.64 -13.31 15.96
C PHE A 241 3.64 -13.91 16.96
N LYS A 242 3.80 -15.18 17.33
CA LYS A 242 3.02 -15.80 18.41
C LYS A 242 3.10 -15.05 19.73
N ARG A 243 4.21 -14.32 19.97
CA ARG A 243 4.41 -13.47 21.16
C ARG A 243 3.52 -12.24 21.17
N LEU A 244 2.96 -11.88 20.03
CA LEU A 244 2.10 -10.71 19.85
C LEU A 244 0.61 -11.07 19.76
N PHE A 245 0.21 -12.33 20.00
CA PHE A 245 -1.20 -12.72 19.93
C PHE A 245 -2.11 -12.01 20.94
N ASP A 246 -1.53 -11.47 22.02
CA ASP A 246 -2.28 -10.64 22.97
C ASP A 246 -2.60 -9.22 22.44
N PHE A 247 -2.07 -8.84 21.27
CA PHE A 247 -2.32 -7.54 20.64
C PHE A 247 -3.52 -7.65 19.70
N ASN A 248 -4.71 -7.30 20.21
CA ASN A 248 -5.98 -7.49 19.49
C ASN A 248 -6.22 -6.49 18.34
N ASN A 249 -5.37 -5.46 18.20
CA ASN A 249 -5.61 -4.33 17.28
C ASN A 249 -4.74 -4.36 16.02
N ILE A 250 -3.83 -5.33 15.86
CA ILE A 250 -2.92 -5.37 14.69
C ILE A 250 -3.70 -5.88 13.48
N GLU A 251 -3.91 -4.98 12.52
CA GLU A 251 -4.66 -5.21 11.28
C GLU A 251 -3.75 -5.23 10.04
N ILE A 252 -2.61 -4.56 10.08
CA ILE A 252 -1.72 -4.37 8.93
C ILE A 252 -0.33 -4.89 9.26
N LEU A 253 0.22 -5.71 8.37
CA LEU A 253 1.57 -6.23 8.53
C LEU A 253 2.38 -6.09 7.24
N ASP A 254 3.48 -5.36 7.30
CA ASP A 254 4.44 -5.25 6.20
C ASP A 254 5.69 -6.09 6.48
N LEU A 255 5.90 -7.09 5.64
CA LEU A 255 7.01 -8.04 5.61
C LEU A 255 7.78 -7.95 4.29
N SER A 256 7.64 -6.88 3.52
CA SER A 256 8.32 -6.73 2.23
C SER A 256 9.85 -6.79 2.33
N ASN A 257 10.50 -7.27 1.26
CA ASN A 257 11.95 -7.41 1.15
C ASN A 257 12.59 -8.14 2.36
N ASN A 258 12.04 -9.31 2.66
CA ASN A 258 12.58 -10.25 3.64
C ASN A 258 12.98 -11.56 2.93
N ASN A 259 13.36 -12.58 3.70
CA ASN A 259 13.87 -13.85 3.16
C ASN A 259 12.94 -15.03 3.49
N ILE A 260 11.62 -14.80 3.48
CA ILE A 260 10.62 -15.83 3.71
C ILE A 260 10.56 -16.73 2.47
N THR A 261 10.99 -17.97 2.62
CA THR A 261 11.03 -18.94 1.51
C THR A 261 9.83 -19.88 1.50
N ASP A 262 9.36 -20.30 2.68
CA ASP A 262 8.21 -21.20 2.83
C ASP A 262 6.91 -20.42 3.11
N VAL A 263 5.89 -20.65 2.28
CA VAL A 263 4.54 -20.10 2.45
C VAL A 263 3.81 -20.64 3.68
N ASN A 264 4.25 -21.77 4.25
CA ASN A 264 3.65 -22.32 5.47
C ASN A 264 3.99 -21.51 6.72
N GLU A 265 5.02 -20.65 6.67
CA GLU A 265 5.37 -19.76 7.79
C GLU A 265 4.19 -18.85 8.19
N PHE A 266 3.31 -18.51 7.24
CA PHE A 266 2.14 -17.67 7.48
C PHE A 266 1.11 -18.32 8.42
N ASN A 267 1.17 -19.63 8.68
CA ASN A 267 0.37 -20.29 9.73
C ASN A 267 0.69 -19.72 11.12
N ASN A 268 1.91 -19.20 11.32
CA ASN A 268 2.30 -18.57 12.58
C ASN A 268 1.60 -17.22 12.82
N LEU A 269 0.87 -16.68 11.84
CA LEU A 269 0.09 -15.44 11.94
C LEU A 269 -1.39 -15.66 12.26
N LEU A 270 -1.87 -16.91 12.34
CA LEU A 270 -3.31 -17.22 12.52
C LEU A 270 -3.94 -16.65 13.79
N GLY A 271 -3.14 -16.34 14.81
CA GLY A 271 -3.61 -15.70 16.05
C GLY A 271 -3.77 -14.18 15.95
N LEU A 272 -3.48 -13.56 14.79
CA LEU A 272 -3.60 -12.13 14.56
C LEU A 272 -4.80 -11.80 13.65
N HIS A 273 -5.45 -10.67 13.91
CA HIS A 273 -6.61 -10.19 13.15
C HIS A 273 -6.21 -9.33 11.94
N LEU A 274 -5.40 -9.90 11.04
CA LEU A 274 -4.83 -9.17 9.91
C LEU A 274 -5.85 -8.94 8.78
N ASN A 275 -6.06 -7.67 8.43
CA ASN A 275 -6.80 -7.20 7.25
C ASN A 275 -5.89 -7.08 6.02
N GLU A 276 -4.63 -6.66 6.23
CA GLU A 276 -3.68 -6.38 5.16
C GLU A 276 -2.31 -6.98 5.45
N ILE A 277 -1.73 -7.61 4.43
CA ILE A 277 -0.35 -8.09 4.46
C ILE A 277 0.38 -7.66 3.19
N THR A 278 1.58 -7.12 3.35
CA THR A 278 2.51 -6.85 2.25
C THR A 278 3.74 -7.74 2.39
N ILE A 279 4.02 -8.58 1.40
CA ILE A 279 5.10 -9.57 1.38
C ILE A 279 5.93 -9.51 0.09
N ASN A 280 5.84 -8.41 -0.67
CA ASN A 280 6.62 -8.20 -1.89
C ASN A 280 8.11 -8.48 -1.66
N ASP A 281 8.80 -8.93 -2.70
CA ASP A 281 10.25 -9.19 -2.66
C ASP A 281 10.70 -10.25 -1.63
N ASN A 282 9.80 -11.15 -1.25
CA ASN A 282 10.17 -12.39 -0.54
C ASN A 282 10.27 -13.57 -1.53
N PRO A 283 11.21 -14.51 -1.36
CA PRO A 283 11.33 -15.68 -2.22
C PRO A 283 10.04 -16.50 -2.36
N CYS A 284 9.20 -16.57 -1.32
CA CYS A 284 7.92 -17.28 -1.33
C CYS A 284 6.91 -16.72 -2.36
N THR A 285 7.05 -15.46 -2.78
CA THR A 285 6.20 -14.83 -3.80
C THR A 285 6.47 -15.37 -5.21
N ASN A 286 7.60 -16.05 -5.44
CA ASN A 286 7.90 -16.71 -6.70
C ASN A 286 7.14 -18.04 -6.88
N ILE A 287 6.46 -18.54 -5.84
CA ILE A 287 5.68 -19.76 -5.91
C ILE A 287 4.41 -19.51 -6.73
N THR A 288 4.13 -20.41 -7.68
CA THR A 288 2.92 -20.31 -8.51
C THR A 288 1.66 -20.37 -7.63
N ASN A 289 0.71 -19.46 -7.85
CA ASN A 289 -0.50 -19.31 -7.04
C ASN A 289 -0.26 -18.98 -5.55
N PHE A 290 0.89 -18.41 -5.15
CA PHE A 290 1.13 -18.06 -3.74
C PHE A 290 -0.01 -17.23 -3.14
N GLU A 291 -0.60 -16.28 -3.89
CA GLU A 291 -1.76 -15.49 -3.46
C GLU A 291 -2.94 -16.37 -2.98
N LYS A 292 -3.25 -17.46 -3.69
CA LYS A 292 -4.31 -18.40 -3.30
C LYS A 292 -3.93 -19.23 -2.08
N ILE A 293 -2.65 -19.55 -1.93
CA ILE A 293 -2.15 -20.31 -0.77
C ILE A 293 -2.25 -19.45 0.48
N ILE A 294 -1.74 -18.21 0.41
CA ILE A 294 -1.85 -17.23 1.49
C ILE A 294 -3.32 -16.98 1.84
N GLN A 295 -4.19 -16.84 0.85
CA GLN A 295 -5.63 -16.69 1.10
C GLN A 295 -6.28 -17.91 1.76
N ARG A 296 -5.78 -19.13 1.54
CA ARG A 296 -6.26 -20.32 2.25
C ARG A 296 -5.79 -20.34 3.70
N ILE A 297 -4.54 -19.92 3.94
CA ILE A 297 -3.95 -19.86 5.28
C ILE A 297 -4.61 -18.74 6.09
N LEU A 298 -4.83 -17.57 5.48
CA LEU A 298 -5.40 -16.37 6.09
C LEU A 298 -6.71 -15.99 5.37
N PRO A 299 -7.82 -16.70 5.66
CA PRO A 299 -9.07 -16.56 4.90
C PRO A 299 -9.78 -15.21 5.06
N ASN A 300 -9.46 -14.48 6.14
CA ASN A 300 -10.05 -13.18 6.44
C ASN A 300 -9.22 -12.00 5.87
N LEU A 301 -8.09 -12.29 5.22
CA LEU A 301 -7.21 -11.27 4.66
C LEU A 301 -7.90 -10.53 3.51
N LYS A 302 -8.04 -9.19 3.64
CA LYS A 302 -8.71 -8.33 2.65
C LYS A 302 -7.77 -8.03 1.48
N THR A 303 -6.57 -7.57 1.82
CA THR A 303 -5.56 -7.10 0.88
C THR A 303 -4.25 -7.87 1.05
N LEU A 304 -3.64 -8.25 -0.07
CA LEU A 304 -2.31 -8.87 -0.14
C LEU A 304 -1.49 -8.09 -1.16
N ASN A 305 -0.34 -7.54 -0.77
CA ASN A 305 0.50 -6.69 -1.62
C ASN A 305 -0.28 -5.53 -2.25
N SER A 306 -1.13 -4.88 -1.46
CA SER A 306 -2.05 -3.81 -1.88
C SER A 306 -3.07 -4.22 -2.97
N LYS A 307 -3.14 -5.50 -3.32
CA LYS A 307 -4.16 -6.08 -4.19
C LYS A 307 -5.31 -6.60 -3.34
N LEU A 308 -6.53 -6.21 -3.69
CA LEU A 308 -7.72 -6.80 -3.10
C LEU A 308 -7.82 -8.27 -3.51
N ILE A 309 -7.57 -9.18 -2.57
CA ILE A 309 -7.68 -10.63 -2.79
C ILE A 309 -9.00 -11.18 -2.26
N PHE A 310 -9.68 -10.42 -1.41
CA PHE A 310 -10.96 -10.78 -0.84
C PHE A 310 -12.09 -10.51 -1.82
N SER A 311 -12.34 -11.51 -2.67
CA SER A 311 -13.54 -11.62 -3.48
C SER A 311 -14.66 -12.26 -2.65
N PHE A 312 -15.89 -11.76 -2.82
CA PHE A 312 -17.13 -12.34 -2.30
C PHE A 312 -17.26 -13.86 -2.57
N SER A 313 -16.51 -14.40 -3.54
CA SER A 313 -16.45 -15.84 -3.85
C SER A 313 -15.86 -16.70 -2.73
N ASN A 314 -14.89 -16.20 -1.97
CA ASN A 314 -14.05 -17.05 -1.12
C ASN A 314 -14.58 -17.21 0.31
N LEU A 315 -15.42 -16.30 0.78
CA LEU A 315 -16.15 -16.47 2.04
C LEU A 315 -17.37 -17.42 1.89
N MET A 316 -17.92 -17.53 0.68
CA MET A 316 -19.01 -18.50 0.42
C MET A 316 -18.53 -19.96 0.45
N SER A 317 -17.24 -20.21 0.18
CA SER A 317 -16.65 -21.55 0.35
C SER A 317 -16.38 -21.93 1.81
N SER A 318 -16.17 -20.97 2.71
CA SER A 318 -15.92 -21.24 4.14
C SER A 318 -17.19 -21.41 4.98
N ILE A 319 -18.37 -21.05 4.45
CA ILE A 319 -19.67 -21.31 5.10
C ILE A 319 -20.03 -22.82 5.07
N GLN A 320 -19.29 -23.66 4.33
CA GLN A 320 -19.64 -25.07 4.13
C GLN A 320 -19.20 -26.04 5.23
N ASN A 321 -18.41 -25.62 6.22
CA ASN A 321 -17.94 -26.52 7.28
C ASN A 321 -18.41 -26.07 8.66
N GLY A 322 -19.64 -26.45 9.00
CA GLY A 322 -20.22 -26.21 10.32
C GLY A 322 -21.45 -27.06 10.58
N ASN A 323 -21.24 -28.35 10.87
CA ASN A 323 -22.27 -29.26 11.37
C ASN A 323 -23.00 -28.64 12.56
N ASN A 324 -24.26 -28.26 12.36
CA ASN A 324 -25.40 -28.34 13.28
C ASN A 324 -26.61 -28.07 12.38
N GLU A 325 -27.19 -29.16 11.86
CA GLU A 325 -28.41 -29.18 11.05
C GLU A 325 -29.63 -28.99 11.96
N ILE A 326 -30.77 -28.56 11.42
CA ILE A 326 -32.04 -28.51 12.17
C ILE A 326 -32.40 -29.94 12.57
N PRO A 327 -32.50 -30.28 13.88
CA PRO A 327 -32.75 -31.66 14.31
C PRO A 327 -34.22 -32.07 14.06
N ASN A 328 -34.43 -33.30 13.58
CA ASN A 328 -35.75 -33.90 13.30
C ASN A 328 -36.56 -33.24 12.16
N ILE A 329 -35.95 -33.12 10.98
CA ILE A 329 -36.66 -32.72 9.76
C ILE A 329 -37.63 -33.84 9.36
N GLY A 330 -38.94 -33.58 9.47
CA GLY A 330 -40.00 -34.46 8.97
C GLY A 330 -40.33 -34.24 7.49
N ASP A 331 -41.18 -35.12 6.94
CA ASP A 331 -41.54 -35.10 5.51
C ASP A 331 -42.28 -33.82 5.07
N GLY A 332 -42.97 -33.17 6.01
CA GLY A 332 -43.69 -31.92 5.79
C GLY A 332 -44.72 -31.98 4.66
N THR A 333 -45.22 -30.82 4.23
CA THR A 333 -46.07 -30.69 3.04
C THR A 333 -45.26 -30.11 1.89
N LEU A 334 -44.96 -30.95 0.89
CA LEU A 334 -44.17 -30.56 -0.28
C LEU A 334 -45.04 -29.92 -1.37
N ILE A 335 -44.76 -28.66 -1.68
CA ILE A 335 -45.43 -27.87 -2.71
C ILE A 335 -44.41 -27.53 -3.80
N LYS A 336 -44.79 -27.84 -5.04
CA LYS A 336 -44.01 -27.66 -6.27
C LYS A 336 -44.89 -26.94 -7.31
N PRO A 337 -44.31 -26.40 -8.39
CA PRO A 337 -45.09 -25.78 -9.46
C PRO A 337 -46.27 -26.64 -9.94
N ASP A 338 -46.09 -27.96 -10.07
CA ASP A 338 -47.09 -28.87 -10.63
C ASP A 338 -48.30 -29.12 -9.72
N ASN A 339 -48.13 -29.09 -8.39
CA ASN A 339 -49.21 -29.34 -7.44
C ASN A 339 -49.73 -28.05 -6.76
N LEU A 340 -49.16 -26.88 -7.07
CA LEU A 340 -49.49 -25.59 -6.47
C LEU A 340 -50.99 -25.25 -6.54
N MET A 341 -51.66 -25.61 -7.64
CA MET A 341 -53.10 -25.33 -7.82
C MET A 341 -53.99 -25.98 -6.77
N GLN A 342 -53.55 -27.10 -6.16
CA GLN A 342 -54.28 -27.78 -5.09
C GLN A 342 -54.28 -26.97 -3.78
N TYR A 343 -53.32 -26.04 -3.63
CA TYR A 343 -53.06 -25.31 -2.40
C TYR A 343 -53.36 -23.81 -2.50
N ARG A 344 -53.59 -23.27 -3.71
CA ARG A 344 -53.73 -21.83 -4.01
C ARG A 344 -54.70 -21.07 -3.09
N ASN A 345 -55.79 -21.71 -2.66
CA ASN A 345 -56.82 -21.12 -1.77
C ASN A 345 -56.69 -21.54 -0.29
N ARG A 346 -55.65 -22.31 0.07
CA ARG A 346 -55.45 -22.88 1.42
C ARG A 346 -54.08 -22.58 2.02
N ILE A 347 -53.19 -21.85 1.32
CA ILE A 347 -51.83 -21.52 1.79
C ILE A 347 -51.85 -20.92 3.21
N GLU A 348 -52.73 -19.95 3.47
CA GLU A 348 -52.88 -19.32 4.81
C GLU A 348 -53.27 -20.31 5.92
N LYS A 349 -53.98 -21.39 5.58
CA LYS A 349 -54.39 -22.42 6.54
C LYS A 349 -53.32 -23.49 6.78
N ILE A 350 -52.33 -23.59 5.89
CA ILE A 350 -51.34 -24.69 5.87
C ILE A 350 -49.99 -24.22 6.43
N VAL A 351 -49.63 -22.95 6.24
CA VAL A 351 -48.39 -22.42 6.81
C VAL A 351 -48.57 -22.18 8.30
N ASN A 352 -47.77 -22.85 9.12
CA ASN A 352 -47.74 -22.63 10.55
C ASN A 352 -46.46 -21.86 10.94
N GLU A 353 -46.61 -20.67 11.51
CA GLU A 353 -45.48 -19.79 11.88
C GLU A 353 -44.59 -20.36 12.99
N LYS A 354 -45.04 -21.41 13.69
CA LYS A 354 -44.22 -22.13 14.68
C LYS A 354 -43.20 -23.07 14.03
N TYR A 355 -43.35 -23.36 12.75
CA TYR A 355 -42.53 -24.35 12.05
C TYR A 355 -41.61 -23.71 11.01
N TRP A 356 -40.51 -24.40 10.74
CA TRP A 356 -39.61 -24.11 9.64
C TRP A 356 -40.25 -24.49 8.30
N ALA A 357 -39.94 -23.71 7.26
CA ALA A 357 -40.20 -24.06 5.87
C ALA A 357 -38.87 -24.23 5.14
N GLN A 358 -38.67 -25.37 4.47
CA GLN A 358 -37.52 -25.61 3.61
C GLN A 358 -37.82 -25.11 2.20
N VAL A 359 -36.92 -24.33 1.63
CA VAL A 359 -36.99 -23.81 0.25
C VAL A 359 -35.84 -24.41 -0.55
N THR A 360 -36.17 -24.99 -1.70
CA THR A 360 -35.21 -25.61 -2.63
C THR A 360 -35.30 -24.92 -3.99
N LEU A 361 -34.17 -24.45 -4.50
CA LEU A 361 -34.07 -23.69 -5.75
C LEU A 361 -33.32 -24.48 -6.83
N PHE A 362 -34.01 -24.92 -7.88
CA PHE A 362 -33.43 -25.76 -8.94
C PHE A 362 -32.83 -24.92 -10.08
N HIS A 363 -31.51 -24.73 -10.06
CA HIS A 363 -30.80 -23.86 -11.01
C HIS A 363 -29.76 -24.58 -11.89
N ASN A 364 -29.43 -25.85 -11.60
CA ASN A 364 -28.50 -26.68 -12.38
C ASN A 364 -27.14 -26.03 -12.67
N LYS A 365 -26.52 -25.43 -11.65
CA LYS A 365 -25.22 -24.70 -11.71
C LYS A 365 -25.20 -23.48 -12.63
N ARG A 366 -26.34 -23.03 -13.15
CA ARG A 366 -26.42 -21.88 -14.07
C ARG A 366 -26.16 -20.54 -13.38
N TYR A 367 -26.47 -20.46 -12.09
CA TYR A 367 -26.34 -19.24 -11.30
C TYR A 367 -25.62 -19.52 -10.00
N ASN A 368 -24.89 -18.52 -9.52
CA ASN A 368 -24.33 -18.58 -8.16
C ASN A 368 -25.35 -18.12 -7.12
N VAL A 369 -25.14 -18.50 -5.85
CA VAL A 369 -26.04 -18.13 -4.74
C VAL A 369 -26.27 -16.62 -4.67
N GLN A 370 -25.24 -15.81 -4.93
CA GLN A 370 -25.35 -14.34 -4.82
C GLN A 370 -26.25 -13.76 -5.90
N GLU A 371 -26.18 -14.27 -7.13
CA GLU A 371 -27.07 -13.88 -8.22
C GLU A 371 -28.53 -14.20 -7.88
N ILE A 372 -28.78 -15.39 -7.34
CA ILE A 372 -30.13 -15.83 -6.95
C ILE A 372 -30.64 -15.02 -5.75
N MET A 373 -29.85 -14.86 -4.70
CA MET A 373 -30.23 -14.10 -3.50
C MET A 373 -30.44 -12.63 -3.81
N LYS A 374 -29.63 -12.04 -4.70
CA LYS A 374 -29.82 -10.68 -5.18
C LYS A 374 -31.13 -10.54 -5.96
N GLU A 375 -31.44 -11.48 -6.85
CA GLU A 375 -32.72 -11.46 -7.59
C GLU A 375 -33.91 -11.57 -6.63
N LEU A 376 -33.83 -12.49 -5.66
CA LEU A 376 -34.84 -12.65 -4.64
C LEU A 376 -35.00 -11.39 -3.79
N SER A 377 -33.93 -10.82 -3.25
CA SER A 377 -34.03 -9.70 -2.30
C SER A 377 -34.21 -8.33 -2.94
N SER A 378 -33.68 -8.10 -4.14
CA SER A 378 -33.80 -6.80 -4.84
C SER A 378 -35.05 -6.69 -5.70
N ASN A 379 -35.59 -7.81 -6.22
CA ASN A 379 -36.72 -7.77 -7.15
C ASN A 379 -37.97 -8.46 -6.59
N LEU A 380 -37.94 -9.78 -6.36
CA LEU A 380 -39.15 -10.55 -6.05
C LEU A 380 -39.68 -10.28 -4.63
N LEU A 381 -38.79 -10.25 -3.63
CA LEU A 381 -39.10 -10.17 -2.20
C LEU A 381 -38.70 -8.83 -1.57
N LYS A 382 -38.52 -7.80 -2.38
CA LYS A 382 -37.95 -6.52 -1.96
C LYS A 382 -38.70 -5.81 -0.81
N GLU A 383 -40.02 -5.95 -0.76
CA GLU A 383 -40.90 -5.29 0.23
C GLU A 383 -41.26 -6.15 1.45
N VAL A 384 -40.68 -7.34 1.60
CA VAL A 384 -41.04 -8.29 2.69
C VAL A 384 -39.81 -8.77 3.46
N HIS A 385 -40.03 -9.25 4.68
CA HIS A 385 -38.96 -9.85 5.47
C HIS A 385 -38.51 -11.18 4.87
N PHE A 386 -37.23 -11.25 4.48
CA PHE A 386 -36.62 -12.44 3.90
C PHE A 386 -35.27 -12.70 4.57
N TYR A 387 -35.19 -13.77 5.37
CA TYR A 387 -34.02 -14.11 6.18
C TYR A 387 -33.67 -15.61 6.05
N PRO A 388 -32.98 -16.01 4.95
CA PRO A 388 -32.55 -17.39 4.76
C PRO A 388 -31.64 -17.88 5.88
N CYS A 389 -32.01 -18.99 6.51
CA CYS A 389 -31.21 -19.68 7.52
C CYS A 389 -30.65 -20.98 6.95
N TYR A 390 -29.47 -21.39 7.43
CA TYR A 390 -28.82 -22.67 7.10
C TYR A 390 -28.70 -22.93 5.59
N LEU A 391 -28.27 -21.91 4.83
CA LEU A 391 -28.12 -22.00 3.39
C LEU A 391 -27.06 -23.05 3.01
N LYS A 392 -27.48 -24.02 2.19
CA LYS A 392 -26.68 -25.12 1.67
C LYS A 392 -26.69 -25.10 0.14
N ARG A 393 -25.50 -25.11 -0.45
CA ARG A 393 -25.34 -25.24 -1.92
C ARG A 393 -25.08 -26.70 -2.26
N LEU A 394 -25.94 -27.26 -3.09
CA LEU A 394 -25.82 -28.62 -3.62
C LEU A 394 -25.51 -28.57 -5.12
N ASP A 395 -25.22 -29.72 -5.73
CA ASP A 395 -24.76 -29.76 -7.12
C ASP A 395 -25.76 -29.12 -8.09
N ASN A 396 -27.05 -29.44 -8.00
CA ASN A 396 -28.04 -28.99 -8.98
C ASN A 396 -29.00 -27.91 -8.43
N HIS A 397 -28.94 -27.63 -7.14
CA HIS A 397 -29.90 -26.78 -6.46
C HIS A 397 -29.33 -26.18 -5.18
N ASP A 398 -29.96 -25.12 -4.69
CA ASP A 398 -29.64 -24.52 -3.39
C ASP A 398 -30.79 -24.77 -2.40
N GLU A 399 -30.49 -24.99 -1.12
CA GLU A 399 -31.47 -25.23 -0.06
C GLU A 399 -31.28 -24.24 1.10
N PHE A 400 -32.36 -23.72 1.64
CA PHE A 400 -32.33 -22.93 2.88
C PHE A 400 -33.65 -23.05 3.62
N TYR A 401 -33.69 -22.53 4.85
CA TYR A 401 -34.86 -22.58 5.71
C TYR A 401 -35.33 -21.18 6.04
N LEU A 402 -36.65 -21.03 6.15
CA LEU A 402 -37.32 -19.81 6.55
C LEU A 402 -38.11 -20.04 7.82
N TYR A 403 -38.03 -19.08 8.75
CA TYR A 403 -38.78 -19.07 10.00
C TYR A 403 -39.40 -17.69 10.20
N ARG A 404 -40.72 -17.65 10.39
CA ARG A 404 -41.50 -16.39 10.48
C ARG A 404 -41.29 -15.44 9.29
N ASN A 405 -41.10 -15.98 8.09
CA ASN A 405 -41.08 -15.23 6.82
C ASN A 405 -42.33 -15.55 5.98
N PHE A 406 -43.52 -15.52 6.58
CA PHE A 406 -44.78 -15.91 5.93
C PHE A 406 -45.03 -15.14 4.63
N ASP A 407 -44.81 -13.82 4.62
CA ASP A 407 -45.00 -13.00 3.44
C ASP A 407 -44.06 -13.37 2.28
N ALA A 408 -42.82 -13.76 2.57
CA ALA A 408 -41.90 -14.23 1.54
C ALA A 408 -42.39 -15.54 0.90
N LEU A 409 -42.87 -16.48 1.72
CA LEU A 409 -43.47 -17.72 1.23
C LEU A 409 -44.72 -17.43 0.38
N ARG A 410 -45.59 -16.52 0.84
CA ARG A 410 -46.79 -16.09 0.13
C ARG A 410 -46.46 -15.52 -1.26
N ILE A 411 -45.46 -14.65 -1.36
CA ILE A 411 -45.03 -14.09 -2.66
C ILE A 411 -44.48 -15.19 -3.58
N LEU A 412 -43.68 -16.14 -3.06
CA LEU A 412 -43.19 -17.26 -3.85
C LEU A 412 -44.34 -18.11 -4.41
N PHE A 413 -45.39 -18.37 -3.63
CA PHE A 413 -46.59 -19.07 -4.11
C PHE A 413 -47.36 -18.26 -5.16
N LEU A 414 -47.56 -16.96 -4.95
CA LEU A 414 -48.23 -16.08 -5.90
C LEU A 414 -47.48 -15.97 -7.22
N ASN A 415 -46.14 -16.07 -7.18
CA ASN A 415 -45.29 -16.08 -8.37
C ASN A 415 -45.19 -17.46 -9.04
N GLY A 416 -46.10 -18.39 -8.71
CA GLY A 416 -46.15 -19.71 -9.34
C GLY A 416 -44.99 -20.63 -8.97
N LEU A 417 -44.29 -20.35 -7.86
CA LEU A 417 -43.07 -21.05 -7.44
C LEU A 417 -41.97 -21.05 -8.51
N LYS A 418 -41.86 -19.94 -9.24
CA LYS A 418 -40.90 -19.74 -10.32
C LYS A 418 -40.15 -18.43 -10.11
N ILE A 419 -38.86 -18.40 -10.43
CA ILE A 419 -38.04 -17.18 -10.37
C ILE A 419 -37.44 -16.96 -11.76
N GLN A 420 -37.79 -15.86 -12.41
CA GLN A 420 -37.26 -15.50 -13.72
C GLN A 420 -35.93 -14.76 -13.56
N MET A 421 -34.85 -15.30 -14.14
CA MET A 421 -33.52 -14.70 -14.02
C MET A 421 -33.21 -13.74 -15.19
N PRO A 422 -32.54 -12.59 -14.93
CA PRO A 422 -32.38 -11.52 -15.92
C PRO A 422 -31.40 -11.82 -17.05
N LYS A 423 -30.34 -12.63 -16.83
CA LYS A 423 -29.27 -12.81 -17.83
C LYS A 423 -29.72 -13.59 -19.08
N ASN A 424 -30.62 -14.56 -18.95
CA ASN A 424 -30.96 -15.51 -20.02
C ASN A 424 -32.45 -15.90 -20.09
N SER A 425 -33.34 -15.19 -19.36
CA SER A 425 -34.77 -15.53 -19.23
C SER A 425 -35.05 -16.96 -18.73
N PHE A 426 -34.05 -17.64 -18.15
CA PHE A 426 -34.21 -18.96 -17.56
C PHE A 426 -35.01 -18.86 -16.26
N THR A 427 -35.94 -19.78 -16.09
CA THR A 427 -36.79 -19.85 -14.90
C THR A 427 -36.25 -20.91 -13.95
N ILE A 428 -36.00 -20.52 -12.70
CA ILE A 428 -35.66 -21.42 -11.61
C ILE A 428 -36.98 -21.91 -10.99
N ASP A 429 -37.16 -23.22 -10.91
CA ASP A 429 -38.27 -23.81 -10.17
C ASP A 429 -37.96 -23.82 -8.67
N VAL A 430 -38.95 -23.45 -7.87
CA VAL A 430 -38.89 -23.37 -6.41
C VAL A 430 -39.74 -24.48 -5.83
N HIS A 431 -39.16 -25.34 -5.00
CA HIS A 431 -39.93 -26.29 -4.20
C HIS A 431 -39.95 -25.80 -2.76
N ILE A 432 -41.13 -25.80 -2.13
CA ILE A 432 -41.29 -25.40 -0.74
C ILE A 432 -41.86 -26.58 0.03
N ARG A 433 -41.14 -27.06 1.04
CA ARG A 433 -41.65 -28.03 2.00
C ARG A 433 -42.01 -27.30 3.29
N LEU A 434 -43.31 -27.25 3.59
CA LEU A 434 -43.84 -26.59 4.77
C LEU A 434 -43.83 -27.54 5.97
N ASN A 435 -43.79 -26.96 7.18
CA ASN A 435 -43.94 -27.66 8.46
C ASN A 435 -42.90 -28.78 8.66
N VAL A 436 -41.63 -28.53 8.27
CA VAL A 436 -40.58 -29.56 8.31
C VAL A 436 -40.04 -29.82 9.71
N ALA A 437 -40.06 -28.82 10.59
CA ALA A 437 -39.63 -28.95 11.98
C ALA A 437 -40.27 -27.83 12.81
N GLU A 438 -40.67 -28.12 14.04
CA GLU A 438 -41.11 -27.09 14.99
C GLU A 438 -39.90 -26.33 15.53
N TYR A 439 -39.98 -25.00 15.61
CA TYR A 439 -38.90 -24.17 16.15
C TYR A 439 -38.63 -24.47 17.62
N ARG A 440 -37.36 -24.61 17.96
CA ARG A 440 -36.89 -24.85 19.34
C ARG A 440 -35.98 -23.74 19.84
N GLU A 441 -36.04 -23.49 21.14
CA GLU A 441 -35.15 -22.54 21.79
C GLU A 441 -33.68 -22.98 21.62
N GLY A 442 -32.82 -22.05 21.17
CA GLY A 442 -31.43 -22.32 20.79
C GLY A 442 -31.19 -22.44 19.29
N GLU A 443 -32.24 -22.59 18.47
CA GLU A 443 -32.14 -22.50 17.01
C GLU A 443 -31.97 -21.05 16.54
N ILE A 444 -31.59 -20.85 15.28
CA ILE A 444 -31.35 -19.51 14.75
C ILE A 444 -32.66 -18.72 14.71
N ASN A 445 -32.69 -17.62 15.46
CA ASN A 445 -33.72 -16.62 15.38
C ASN A 445 -33.14 -15.34 14.77
N TRP A 446 -33.51 -15.06 13.51
CA TRP A 446 -33.00 -13.91 12.76
C TRP A 446 -33.22 -12.58 13.48
N SER A 447 -34.36 -12.42 14.16
CA SER A 447 -34.70 -11.16 14.85
C SER A 447 -33.78 -10.91 16.06
N SER A 448 -33.53 -11.96 16.85
CA SER A 448 -32.62 -11.91 18.00
C SER A 448 -31.17 -11.70 17.56
N LYS A 449 -30.75 -12.37 16.48
CA LYS A 449 -29.39 -12.22 15.91
C LYS A 449 -29.13 -10.80 15.43
N ILE A 450 -30.04 -10.21 14.65
CA ILE A 450 -29.93 -8.82 14.20
C ILE A 450 -29.92 -7.87 15.40
N SER A 451 -30.79 -8.09 16.40
CA SER A 451 -30.82 -7.25 17.60
C SER A 451 -29.51 -7.31 18.40
N ASN A 452 -28.90 -8.49 18.54
CA ASN A 452 -27.64 -8.65 19.27
C ASN A 452 -26.47 -8.03 18.51
N ALA A 453 -26.38 -8.22 17.20
CA ALA A 453 -25.36 -7.57 16.37
C ALA A 453 -25.42 -6.05 16.51
N LEU A 454 -26.62 -5.46 16.51
CA LEU A 454 -26.80 -4.01 16.65
C LEU A 454 -26.41 -3.48 18.03
N LYS A 455 -26.62 -4.23 19.11
CA LYS A 455 -26.19 -3.79 20.46
C LYS A 455 -24.67 -3.59 20.54
N ASN A 456 -23.91 -4.38 19.79
CA ASN A 456 -22.45 -4.29 19.75
C ASN A 456 -21.92 -3.28 18.73
N ARG A 457 -22.80 -2.62 17.97
CA ARG A 457 -22.45 -1.75 16.83
C ARG A 457 -22.96 -0.32 16.98
N VAL A 458 -23.79 -0.08 17.99
CA VAL A 458 -24.19 1.27 18.39
C VAL A 458 -23.21 1.70 19.48
N HIS A 459 -22.33 2.64 19.15
CA HIS A 459 -21.33 3.19 20.07
C HIS A 459 -21.54 4.69 20.19
N ASP A 460 -21.78 5.17 21.42
CA ASP A 460 -22.13 6.55 21.69
C ASP A 460 -23.27 7.03 20.78
N ASP A 461 -23.04 7.99 19.90
CA ASP A 461 -23.99 8.52 18.91
C ASP A 461 -23.74 8.02 17.47
N ILE A 462 -22.91 6.99 17.30
CA ILE A 462 -22.55 6.41 16.01
C ILE A 462 -23.15 5.01 15.86
N LEU A 463 -23.80 4.75 14.72
CA LEU A 463 -24.22 3.42 14.31
C LEU A 463 -23.24 2.87 13.26
N ASP A 464 -22.50 1.82 13.62
CA ASP A 464 -21.54 1.16 12.73
C ASP A 464 -22.08 -0.13 12.09
N LEU A 465 -22.68 0.02 10.91
CA LEU A 465 -23.10 -1.06 10.03
C LEU A 465 -22.01 -1.44 9.01
N ASN A 466 -20.75 -1.04 9.15
CA ASN A 466 -19.71 -1.44 8.20
C ASN A 466 -19.61 -2.97 8.15
N ASP A 467 -19.60 -3.51 6.93
CA ASP A 467 -19.59 -4.95 6.65
C ASP A 467 -20.73 -5.72 7.38
N PHE A 468 -21.86 -5.08 7.71
CA PHE A 468 -22.93 -5.66 8.55
C PHE A 468 -23.43 -7.04 8.07
N PRO A 469 -23.67 -7.29 6.76
CA PRO A 469 -24.04 -8.63 6.29
C PRO A 469 -23.04 -9.75 6.63
N ARG A 470 -21.81 -9.41 7.02
CA ARG A 470 -20.72 -10.32 7.40
C ARG A 470 -20.50 -10.39 8.91
N ASP A 471 -21.40 -9.84 9.72
CA ASP A 471 -21.26 -9.88 11.17
C ASP A 471 -21.14 -11.33 11.69
N PRO A 472 -20.20 -11.64 12.60
CA PRO A 472 -20.06 -12.98 13.17
C PRO A 472 -21.34 -13.53 13.83
N GLU A 473 -22.22 -12.67 14.35
CA GLU A 473 -23.52 -13.06 14.89
C GLU A 473 -24.41 -13.74 13.84
N PHE A 474 -24.19 -13.45 12.56
CA PHE A 474 -24.96 -13.98 11.43
C PHE A 474 -24.41 -15.31 10.91
N SER A 475 -23.60 -16.02 11.68
CA SER A 475 -23.26 -17.41 11.38
C SER A 475 -24.54 -18.22 11.08
N LYS A 476 -24.61 -18.80 9.88
CA LYS A 476 -25.75 -19.56 9.33
C LYS A 476 -27.04 -18.75 9.09
N LEU A 477 -26.99 -17.42 9.17
CA LEU A 477 -28.08 -16.50 8.83
C LEU A 477 -27.66 -15.59 7.67
N THR A 478 -28.49 -15.46 6.65
CA THR A 478 -28.23 -14.53 5.54
C THR A 478 -28.99 -13.23 5.78
N VAL A 479 -28.27 -12.12 5.95
CA VAL A 479 -28.84 -10.76 6.10
C VAL A 479 -28.54 -9.94 4.86
N LEU A 480 -29.58 -9.44 4.19
CA LEU A 480 -29.49 -8.80 2.87
C LEU A 480 -29.95 -7.34 2.95
N LEU A 481 -29.01 -6.40 3.16
CA LEU A 481 -29.33 -4.96 3.28
C LEU A 481 -29.75 -4.29 1.96
N ASN A 482 -29.67 -4.99 0.83
CA ASN A 482 -30.26 -4.53 -0.44
C ASN A 482 -31.79 -4.68 -0.50
N SER A 483 -32.42 -5.36 0.48
CA SER A 483 -33.87 -5.31 0.69
C SER A 483 -34.24 -4.05 1.46
N SER A 484 -35.20 -3.26 0.95
CA SER A 484 -35.71 -2.08 1.63
C SER A 484 -36.27 -2.44 3.01
N LYS A 485 -36.98 -3.57 3.11
CA LYS A 485 -37.60 -4.02 4.36
C LYS A 485 -36.60 -4.48 5.40
N THR A 486 -35.51 -5.13 5.00
CA THR A 486 -34.43 -5.51 5.93
C THR A 486 -33.69 -4.28 6.44
N LEU A 487 -33.35 -3.34 5.56
CA LEU A 487 -32.68 -2.10 5.95
C LEU A 487 -33.56 -1.26 6.89
N ASP A 488 -34.84 -1.08 6.56
CA ASP A 488 -35.86 -0.44 7.40
C ASP A 488 -35.93 -1.05 8.81
N TYR A 489 -35.95 -2.39 8.88
CA TYR A 489 -35.98 -3.11 10.15
C TYR A 489 -34.72 -2.89 10.99
N VAL A 490 -33.54 -2.98 10.36
CA VAL A 490 -32.24 -2.75 11.01
C VAL A 490 -32.16 -1.34 11.58
N LEU A 491 -32.55 -0.33 10.80
CA LEU A 491 -32.58 1.06 11.24
C LEU A 491 -33.61 1.30 12.34
N THR A 492 -34.79 0.67 12.25
CA THR A 492 -35.83 0.72 13.30
C THR A 492 -35.31 0.17 14.63
N LEU A 493 -34.60 -0.96 14.60
CA LEU A 493 -34.00 -1.54 15.81
C LEU A 493 -32.87 -0.65 16.35
N ALA A 494 -32.00 -0.14 15.49
CA ALA A 494 -30.92 0.75 15.90
C ALA A 494 -31.46 2.02 16.60
N LYS A 495 -32.52 2.62 16.07
CA LYS A 495 -33.19 3.77 16.71
C LYS A 495 -33.77 3.43 18.09
N ARG A 496 -34.31 2.22 18.28
CA ARG A 496 -34.80 1.78 19.59
C ARG A 496 -33.67 1.61 20.60
N ILE A 497 -32.48 1.21 20.14
CA ILE A 497 -31.28 1.10 20.98
C ILE A 497 -30.77 2.49 21.36
N ASN A 498 -30.62 3.40 20.38
CA ASN A 498 -30.24 4.78 20.65
C ASN A 498 -30.98 5.76 19.71
N GLN A 499 -31.74 6.70 20.30
CA GLN A 499 -32.50 7.71 19.57
C GLN A 499 -31.64 8.93 19.15
N ASN A 500 -30.44 9.08 19.70
CA ASN A 500 -29.57 10.24 19.52
C ASN A 500 -28.47 10.04 18.46
N ILE A 501 -28.60 9.06 17.58
CA ILE A 501 -27.59 8.76 16.55
C ILE A 501 -27.38 9.99 15.64
N THR A 502 -26.12 10.43 15.52
CA THR A 502 -25.68 11.56 14.68
C THR A 502 -24.99 11.09 13.40
N ARG A 503 -24.41 9.90 13.40
CA ARG A 503 -23.68 9.31 12.25
C ARG A 503 -24.06 7.85 12.03
N ILE A 504 -24.29 7.48 10.78
CA ILE A 504 -24.44 6.08 10.36
C ILE A 504 -23.32 5.73 9.38
N ASN A 505 -22.56 4.69 9.68
CA ASN A 505 -21.59 4.10 8.77
C ASN A 505 -22.16 2.78 8.23
N ALA A 506 -22.24 2.61 6.91
CA ALA A 506 -22.76 1.41 6.26
C ALA A 506 -21.93 1.08 4.99
N GLU A 507 -20.61 1.11 5.15
CA GLU A 507 -19.66 0.75 4.10
C GLU A 507 -19.67 -0.77 3.84
N ASN A 508 -19.47 -1.19 2.58
CA ASN A 508 -19.38 -2.59 2.19
C ASN A 508 -20.63 -3.45 2.52
N CYS A 509 -21.82 -2.84 2.47
CA CYS A 509 -23.09 -3.50 2.79
C CYS A 509 -23.85 -4.07 1.59
N ASN A 510 -23.29 -3.92 0.38
CA ASN A 510 -23.92 -4.30 -0.89
C ASN A 510 -25.31 -3.65 -1.10
N ILE A 511 -25.51 -2.44 -0.60
CA ILE A 511 -26.77 -1.70 -0.73
C ILE A 511 -26.94 -1.27 -2.20
N THR A 512 -28.05 -1.67 -2.81
CA THR A 512 -28.44 -1.25 -4.17
C THR A 512 -29.71 -0.40 -4.18
N ASN A 513 -30.56 -0.59 -3.17
CA ASN A 513 -31.88 0.03 -3.06
C ASN A 513 -31.85 0.96 -1.84
N CYS A 514 -32.09 2.25 -2.07
CA CYS A 514 -32.02 3.26 -1.03
C CYS A 514 -33.37 3.58 -0.41
N LYS A 515 -34.48 2.98 -0.85
CA LYS A 515 -35.81 3.17 -0.25
C LYS A 515 -35.86 2.87 1.25
N GLY A 516 -35.08 1.90 1.72
CA GLY A 516 -34.99 1.60 3.15
C GLY A 516 -34.45 2.77 3.99
N PHE A 517 -33.78 3.74 3.37
CA PHE A 517 -33.32 4.97 4.01
C PHE A 517 -34.39 6.06 4.12
N GLU A 518 -35.62 5.87 3.62
CA GLU A 518 -36.72 6.80 3.97
C GLU A 518 -36.92 6.88 5.49
N TYR A 519 -36.58 5.81 6.22
CA TYR A 519 -36.61 5.78 7.69
C TYR A 519 -35.56 6.69 8.33
N LEU A 520 -34.55 7.19 7.60
CA LEU A 520 -33.57 8.14 8.15
C LEU A 520 -34.23 9.41 8.70
N LEU A 521 -35.39 9.81 8.14
CA LEU A 521 -36.24 10.88 8.67
C LEU A 521 -36.61 10.71 10.15
N SER A 522 -36.60 9.48 10.63
CA SER A 522 -36.92 9.15 12.02
C SER A 522 -35.75 9.43 12.98
N PHE A 523 -34.54 9.78 12.50
CA PHE A 523 -33.39 10.09 13.34
C PHE A 523 -33.22 11.62 13.46
N PRO A 524 -33.65 12.24 14.58
CA PRO A 524 -33.75 13.69 14.68
C PRO A 524 -32.38 14.42 14.71
N LYS A 525 -31.29 13.69 14.98
CA LYS A 525 -29.93 14.24 15.12
C LYS A 525 -28.96 13.77 14.03
N LEU A 526 -29.44 12.97 13.08
CA LEU A 526 -28.58 12.38 12.05
C LEU A 526 -28.11 13.46 11.09
N THR A 527 -26.79 13.64 11.02
CA THR A 527 -26.11 14.65 10.20
C THR A 527 -25.07 14.05 9.25
N ALA A 528 -24.55 12.85 9.53
CA ALA A 528 -23.52 12.21 8.73
C ALA A 528 -23.89 10.80 8.27
N LEU A 529 -23.63 10.47 7.01
CA LEU A 529 -23.92 9.16 6.42
C LEU A 529 -22.75 8.66 5.56
N ASN A 530 -22.14 7.54 5.93
CA ASN A 530 -21.12 6.88 5.12
C ASN A 530 -21.70 5.64 4.41
N LEU A 531 -21.75 5.67 3.07
CA LEU A 531 -22.27 4.61 2.20
C LEU A 531 -21.22 4.12 1.19
N ARG A 532 -19.93 4.26 1.50
CA ARG A 532 -18.85 3.84 0.60
C ARG A 532 -18.94 2.38 0.17
N ASN A 533 -18.39 2.07 -1.00
CA ASN A 533 -18.22 0.70 -1.49
C ASN A 533 -19.53 -0.13 -1.49
N ASN A 534 -20.63 0.51 -1.87
CA ASN A 534 -21.92 -0.14 -2.11
C ASN A 534 -22.21 -0.19 -3.62
N SER A 535 -23.45 -0.51 -4.01
CA SER A 535 -23.87 -0.61 -5.41
C SER A 535 -25.01 0.36 -5.74
N ILE A 536 -24.92 1.58 -5.19
CA ILE A 536 -25.92 2.64 -5.34
C ILE A 536 -25.79 3.31 -6.72
N MET A 537 -26.89 3.30 -7.49
CA MET A 537 -26.95 3.89 -8.83
C MET A 537 -27.71 5.23 -8.86
N SER A 538 -28.62 5.46 -7.92
CA SER A 538 -29.48 6.65 -7.84
C SER A 538 -29.58 7.14 -6.40
N LEU A 539 -29.69 8.46 -6.22
CA LEU A 539 -29.85 9.12 -4.93
C LEU A 539 -31.28 9.67 -4.71
N GLU A 540 -32.21 9.39 -5.62
CA GLU A 540 -33.57 9.95 -5.58
C GLU A 540 -34.34 9.61 -4.29
N ASP A 541 -34.09 8.42 -3.73
CA ASP A 541 -34.72 7.99 -2.47
C ASP A 541 -34.29 8.86 -1.27
N PHE A 542 -33.19 9.63 -1.40
CA PHE A 542 -32.72 10.53 -0.35
C PHE A 542 -33.33 11.94 -0.40
N LYS A 543 -34.12 12.29 -1.43
CA LYS A 543 -34.70 13.65 -1.58
C LYS A 543 -35.44 14.19 -0.35
N LYS A 544 -36.00 13.27 0.46
CA LYS A 544 -36.72 13.61 1.68
C LYS A 544 -35.80 13.81 2.90
N CYS A 545 -34.58 13.28 2.88
CA CYS A 545 -33.63 13.32 3.98
C CYS A 545 -32.93 14.69 4.05
N THR A 546 -33.56 15.66 4.72
CA THR A 546 -33.06 17.05 4.73
C THR A 546 -31.93 17.33 5.74
N SER A 547 -31.75 16.49 6.77
CA SER A 547 -30.84 16.78 7.88
C SER A 547 -29.38 16.35 7.68
N ILE A 548 -29.04 15.77 6.52
CA ILE A 548 -27.70 15.22 6.27
C ILE A 548 -26.79 16.30 5.71
N ASN A 549 -25.72 16.59 6.45
CA ASN A 549 -24.74 17.63 6.16
C ASN A 549 -23.41 17.04 5.65
N GLU A 550 -23.16 15.75 5.89
CA GLU A 550 -21.94 15.05 5.49
C GLU A 550 -22.29 13.69 4.90
N ILE A 551 -21.84 13.42 3.67
CA ILE A 551 -22.07 12.14 2.99
C ILE A 551 -20.79 11.59 2.35
N TYR A 552 -20.65 10.27 2.38
CA TYR A 552 -19.59 9.55 1.69
C TYR A 552 -20.18 8.48 0.78
N LEU A 553 -19.87 8.54 -0.52
CA LEU A 553 -20.37 7.66 -1.57
C LEU A 553 -19.24 7.04 -2.42
N ASP A 554 -17.97 7.30 -2.12
CA ASP A 554 -16.82 6.70 -2.82
C ASP A 554 -17.01 5.19 -3.10
N GLY A 555 -16.66 4.74 -4.31
CA GLY A 555 -16.78 3.34 -4.71
C GLY A 555 -18.18 2.91 -5.16
N ASN A 556 -19.18 3.81 -5.20
CA ASN A 556 -20.50 3.51 -5.75
C ASN A 556 -20.61 3.82 -7.26
N PRO A 557 -21.48 3.11 -8.01
CA PRO A 557 -21.77 3.42 -9.41
C PRO A 557 -22.23 4.86 -9.69
N VAL A 558 -22.90 5.52 -8.73
CA VAL A 558 -23.32 6.93 -8.86
C VAL A 558 -22.15 7.89 -9.11
N CYS A 559 -20.94 7.54 -8.63
CA CYS A 559 -19.73 8.33 -8.82
C CYS A 559 -19.10 8.19 -10.22
N ARG A 560 -19.64 7.33 -11.10
CA ARG A 560 -19.12 7.15 -12.47
C ARG A 560 -19.46 8.31 -13.43
N LYS A 561 -20.33 9.22 -13.00
CA LYS A 561 -20.64 10.43 -13.76
C LYS A 561 -19.46 11.40 -13.71
N SER A 562 -19.47 12.45 -14.54
CA SER A 562 -18.49 13.52 -14.36
C SER A 562 -18.61 14.07 -12.94
N SER A 563 -17.51 14.56 -12.36
CA SER A 563 -17.54 15.19 -11.06
C SER A 563 -18.60 16.28 -10.90
N TYR A 564 -18.79 17.08 -11.94
CA TYR A 564 -19.83 18.10 -11.99
C TYR A 564 -21.23 17.49 -11.88
N ASP A 565 -21.52 16.49 -12.71
CA ASP A 565 -22.81 15.81 -12.71
C ASP A 565 -23.04 15.06 -11.38
N TYR A 566 -22.01 14.42 -10.86
CA TYR A 566 -22.05 13.70 -9.59
C TYR A 566 -22.39 14.64 -8.43
N ILE A 567 -21.64 15.74 -8.26
CA ILE A 567 -21.90 16.73 -7.21
C ILE A 567 -23.25 17.42 -7.43
N GLY A 568 -23.61 17.75 -8.67
CA GLY A 568 -24.93 18.27 -9.02
C GLY A 568 -26.05 17.34 -8.56
N HIS A 569 -25.94 16.05 -8.87
CA HIS A 569 -26.88 15.03 -8.40
C HIS A 569 -26.91 14.90 -6.88
N VAL A 570 -25.78 15.03 -6.18
CA VAL A 570 -25.78 15.03 -4.70
C VAL A 570 -26.53 16.26 -4.17
N LEU A 571 -26.25 17.44 -4.70
CA LEU A 571 -26.89 18.71 -4.31
C LEU A 571 -28.39 18.78 -4.64
N GLU A 572 -28.85 18.05 -5.67
CA GLU A 572 -30.28 17.90 -5.99
C GLU A 572 -31.03 17.03 -4.98
N ASN A 573 -30.34 16.03 -4.41
CA ASN A 573 -30.95 15.03 -3.53
C ASN A 573 -30.74 15.32 -2.04
N PHE A 574 -29.74 16.13 -1.68
CA PHE A 574 -29.44 16.54 -0.30
C PHE A 574 -29.41 18.07 -0.17
N ARG A 575 -30.40 18.63 0.53
CA ARG A 575 -30.61 20.10 0.59
C ARG A 575 -29.61 20.84 1.50
N GLU A 576 -29.18 20.23 2.59
CA GLU A 576 -28.30 20.85 3.60
C GLU A 576 -26.86 20.30 3.55
N ILE A 577 -26.48 19.66 2.45
CA ILE A 577 -25.17 19.01 2.35
C ILE A 577 -24.03 20.04 2.37
N VAL A 578 -23.06 19.81 3.25
CA VAL A 578 -21.87 20.65 3.43
C VAL A 578 -20.61 19.91 3.00
N HIS A 579 -20.54 18.59 3.23
CA HIS A 579 -19.39 17.77 2.91
C HIS A 579 -19.80 16.56 2.07
N VAL A 580 -19.09 16.34 0.96
CA VAL A 580 -19.24 15.16 0.09
C VAL A 580 -17.86 14.53 -0.06
N ASP A 581 -17.76 13.25 0.28
CA ASP A 581 -16.52 12.47 0.19
C ASP A 581 -15.33 13.10 0.95
N GLY A 582 -15.62 13.80 2.05
CA GLY A 582 -14.62 14.51 2.86
C GLY A 582 -14.25 15.90 2.35
N HIS A 583 -14.83 16.34 1.23
CA HIS A 583 -14.61 17.65 0.64
C HIS A 583 -15.79 18.59 0.91
N LYS A 584 -15.50 19.83 1.28
CA LYS A 584 -16.52 20.85 1.51
C LYS A 584 -17.14 21.32 0.19
N VAL A 585 -18.45 21.32 0.09
CA VAL A 585 -19.23 21.77 -1.07
C VAL A 585 -19.90 23.11 -0.75
N TYR A 586 -19.81 24.07 -1.67
CA TYR A 586 -20.29 25.44 -1.47
C TYR A 586 -21.56 25.71 -2.31
N GLY A 587 -22.66 25.00 -2.02
CA GLY A 587 -23.99 25.27 -2.58
C GLY A 587 -24.16 25.06 -4.10
N GLN A 588 -25.41 25.18 -4.58
CA GLN A 588 -25.83 24.83 -5.94
C GLN A 588 -25.16 25.64 -7.08
N ASN A 589 -24.44 26.72 -6.77
CA ASN A 589 -23.86 27.63 -7.77
C ASN A 589 -22.34 27.87 -7.64
N GLN A 590 -21.60 27.06 -6.87
CA GLN A 590 -20.14 27.12 -6.89
C GLN A 590 -19.54 25.77 -7.22
N ILE A 591 -18.87 25.75 -8.37
CA ILE A 591 -18.15 24.63 -8.96
C ILE A 591 -17.15 24.09 -7.93
N VAL A 592 -17.41 22.89 -7.40
CA VAL A 592 -16.36 22.07 -6.81
C VAL A 592 -15.49 21.63 -7.98
N THR A 593 -14.42 22.39 -8.22
CA THR A 593 -13.39 21.99 -9.17
C THR A 593 -12.67 20.80 -8.55
N HIS A 594 -12.80 19.61 -9.16
CA HIS A 594 -11.86 18.54 -8.84
C HIS A 594 -10.47 19.04 -9.24
N GLN A 595 -9.52 18.86 -8.33
CA GLN A 595 -8.16 19.34 -8.56
C GLN A 595 -7.53 18.68 -9.79
N ASN A 596 -7.89 17.47 -10.21
CA ASN A 596 -7.33 16.87 -11.42
C ASN A 596 -8.32 15.96 -12.16
N PHE A 597 -8.61 16.21 -13.44
CA PHE A 597 -9.31 15.27 -14.32
C PHE A 597 -8.29 14.43 -15.10
N ILE A 598 -8.23 13.12 -14.84
CA ILE A 598 -7.27 12.22 -15.49
C ILE A 598 -8.02 11.09 -16.21
N VAL A 599 -7.97 11.08 -17.54
CA VAL A 599 -8.67 10.07 -18.38
C VAL A 599 -8.01 8.69 -18.28
N ASN A 600 -6.73 8.61 -17.93
CA ASN A 600 -5.97 7.35 -17.81
C ASN A 600 -4.97 7.41 -16.64
N ASN A 601 -5.07 6.47 -15.70
CA ASN A 601 -4.19 6.41 -14.52
C ASN A 601 -2.70 6.34 -14.87
N ASN A 602 -2.32 5.80 -16.03
CA ASN A 602 -0.93 5.75 -16.50
C ASN A 602 -0.38 7.15 -16.83
N ALA A 603 -1.24 8.12 -17.13
CA ALA A 603 -0.82 9.49 -17.43
C ALA A 603 -0.40 10.26 -16.16
N TYR A 604 -0.87 9.86 -14.98
CA TYR A 604 -0.69 10.61 -13.73
C TYR A 604 0.80 10.85 -13.39
N ILE A 605 1.61 9.80 -13.43
CA ILE A 605 3.04 9.85 -13.09
C ILE A 605 3.78 10.78 -14.05
N VAL A 606 3.51 10.65 -15.34
CA VAL A 606 4.18 11.41 -16.41
C VAL A 606 3.79 12.89 -16.37
N VAL A 607 2.51 13.17 -16.14
CA VAL A 607 1.97 14.53 -16.07
C VAL A 607 2.47 15.25 -14.81
N ASN A 608 2.47 14.61 -13.64
CA ASN A 608 3.03 15.21 -12.42
C ASN A 608 4.53 15.50 -12.58
N ALA A 609 5.30 14.57 -13.13
CA ALA A 609 6.71 14.79 -13.39
C ALA A 609 6.96 15.99 -14.32
N PHE A 610 6.14 16.15 -15.37
CA PHE A 610 6.21 17.30 -16.25
C PHE A 610 5.85 18.61 -15.53
N VAL A 611 4.72 18.66 -14.83
CA VAL A 611 4.23 19.86 -14.13
C VAL A 611 5.24 20.29 -13.07
N ASP A 612 5.71 19.37 -12.24
CA ASP A 612 6.72 19.68 -11.23
C ASP A 612 8.00 20.21 -11.89
N TYR A 613 8.54 19.50 -12.89
CA TYR A 613 9.81 19.90 -13.48
C TYR A 613 9.73 21.23 -14.23
N PHE A 614 8.66 21.44 -15.01
CA PHE A 614 8.48 22.66 -15.80
C PHE A 614 8.31 23.89 -14.91
N PHE A 615 7.41 23.84 -13.92
CA PHE A 615 7.08 25.01 -13.10
C PHE A 615 8.17 25.34 -12.07
N HIS A 616 8.86 24.34 -11.50
CA HIS A 616 10.04 24.61 -10.67
C HIS A 616 11.15 25.28 -11.49
N LEU A 617 11.41 24.81 -12.70
CA LEU A 617 12.42 25.43 -13.57
C LEU A 617 12.00 26.84 -14.01
N TRP A 618 10.70 27.06 -14.25
CA TRP A 618 10.12 28.36 -14.59
C TRP A 618 10.29 29.40 -13.47
N ASP A 619 10.07 29.03 -12.21
CA ASP A 619 10.24 29.94 -11.08
C ASP A 619 11.69 30.07 -10.58
N SER A 620 12.58 29.18 -11.04
CA SER A 620 14.00 29.22 -10.68
C SER A 620 14.74 30.42 -11.30
N PHE A 621 15.94 30.69 -10.76
CA PHE A 621 16.90 31.63 -11.36
C PHE A 621 17.43 31.17 -12.72
N GLU A 622 17.18 29.92 -13.11
CA GLU A 622 17.64 29.31 -14.37
C GLU A 622 16.50 29.15 -15.39
N ARG A 623 15.48 30.04 -15.38
CA ARG A 623 14.34 30.03 -16.31
C ARG A 623 14.74 29.86 -17.78
N SER A 624 15.91 30.34 -18.19
CA SER A 624 16.44 30.14 -19.54
C SER A 624 16.56 28.67 -19.96
N LYS A 625 16.72 27.73 -19.01
CA LYS A 625 16.75 26.29 -19.26
C LYS A 625 15.40 25.70 -19.64
N VAL A 626 14.28 26.39 -19.39
CA VAL A 626 12.93 25.98 -19.87
C VAL A 626 12.93 25.77 -21.39
N ARG A 627 13.81 26.47 -22.11
CA ARG A 627 14.08 26.27 -23.54
C ARG A 627 14.30 24.81 -23.96
N GLN A 628 14.83 23.96 -23.07
CA GLN A 628 15.09 22.55 -23.37
C GLN A 628 13.83 21.74 -23.73
N PHE A 629 12.64 22.20 -23.31
CA PHE A 629 11.38 21.55 -23.63
C PHE A 629 10.85 21.89 -25.03
N TYR A 630 11.48 22.86 -25.72
CA TYR A 630 10.99 23.39 -26.98
C TYR A 630 11.94 23.04 -28.13
N THR A 631 11.36 22.83 -29.29
CA THR A 631 12.03 22.60 -30.58
C THR A 631 11.93 23.84 -31.45
N ASP A 632 12.57 23.82 -32.61
CA ASP A 632 12.48 24.92 -33.59
C ASP A 632 11.10 25.02 -34.25
N THR A 633 10.23 24.02 -34.06
CA THR A 633 8.83 24.01 -34.54
C THR A 633 7.80 24.25 -33.44
N SER A 634 8.23 24.39 -32.18
CA SER A 634 7.30 24.58 -31.06
C SER A 634 6.66 25.96 -31.11
N ILE A 635 5.42 26.07 -30.64
CA ILE A 635 4.63 27.30 -30.71
C ILE A 635 4.21 27.72 -29.30
N PHE A 636 4.43 29.00 -28.98
CA PHE A 636 3.93 29.65 -27.77
C PHE A 636 2.98 30.81 -28.11
N THR A 637 1.87 30.91 -27.37
CA THR A 637 1.00 32.09 -27.40
C THR A 637 0.53 32.46 -26.00
N MET A 638 0.30 33.76 -25.76
CA MET A 638 -0.21 34.24 -24.48
C MET A 638 -1.48 35.07 -24.68
N SER A 639 -2.47 34.89 -23.83
CA SER A 639 -3.65 35.75 -23.72
C SER A 639 -3.74 36.33 -22.32
N LEU A 640 -4.28 37.54 -22.20
CA LEU A 640 -4.46 38.22 -20.93
C LEU A 640 -5.91 38.70 -20.81
N ASN A 641 -6.53 38.39 -19.68
CA ASN A 641 -7.85 38.86 -19.29
C ASN A 641 -7.81 39.37 -17.85
N TYR A 642 -7.29 40.59 -17.67
CA TYR A 642 -7.13 41.18 -16.36
C TYR A 642 -8.15 42.30 -16.14
N GLU A 643 -8.97 42.15 -15.10
CA GLU A 643 -9.91 43.18 -14.64
C GLU A 643 -9.45 43.77 -13.31
N PHE A 644 -9.36 45.10 -13.24
CA PHE A 644 -8.99 45.80 -12.01
C PHE A 644 -10.22 45.94 -11.09
N LEU A 645 -10.16 45.31 -9.92
CA LEU A 645 -11.21 45.37 -8.90
C LEU A 645 -10.72 46.17 -7.68
N GLU A 646 -11.01 47.46 -7.69
CA GLU A 646 -10.55 48.49 -6.74
C GLU A 646 -10.79 48.15 -5.25
N LYS A 647 -11.80 47.34 -4.94
CA LYS A 647 -12.15 46.92 -3.57
C LYS A 647 -11.34 45.74 -3.01
N SER A 648 -10.49 45.09 -3.83
CA SER A 648 -9.85 43.81 -3.50
C SER A 648 -8.32 43.84 -3.46
N SER A 649 -7.69 44.89 -4.01
CA SER A 649 -6.23 45.02 -4.09
C SER A 649 -5.69 46.00 -3.06
N ASN A 650 -4.65 45.59 -2.31
CA ASN A 650 -3.88 46.49 -1.45
C ASN A 650 -2.96 47.45 -2.24
N MET A 651 -2.94 47.33 -3.57
CA MET A 651 -2.14 48.14 -4.49
C MET A 651 -3.02 49.10 -5.29
N THR A 652 -2.47 50.27 -5.60
CA THR A 652 -3.13 51.28 -6.44
C THR A 652 -3.06 50.92 -7.93
N PHE A 653 -3.99 51.45 -8.74
CA PHE A 653 -3.97 51.27 -10.19
C PHE A 653 -2.64 51.69 -10.83
N ALA A 654 -2.04 52.77 -10.34
CA ALA A 654 -0.74 53.26 -10.81
C ALA A 654 0.42 52.26 -10.58
N GLN A 655 0.33 51.42 -9.54
CA GLN A 655 1.34 50.39 -9.26
C GLN A 655 1.12 49.11 -10.08
N ILE A 656 -0.13 48.81 -10.45
CA ILE A 656 -0.50 47.61 -11.22
C ILE A 656 -0.32 47.84 -12.73
N TYR A 657 -0.63 49.03 -13.23
CA TYR A 657 -0.66 49.35 -14.66
C TYR A 657 0.64 49.00 -15.42
N PRO A 658 1.86 49.28 -14.90
CA PRO A 658 3.10 48.90 -15.58
C PRO A 658 3.27 47.38 -15.78
N ARG A 659 2.78 46.56 -14.83
CA ARG A 659 2.84 45.09 -14.92
C ARG A 659 1.92 44.57 -16.03
N ILE A 660 0.68 45.05 -16.06
CA ILE A 660 -0.28 44.75 -17.12
C ILE A 660 0.28 45.16 -18.48
N GLN A 661 0.89 46.35 -18.59
CA GLN A 661 1.51 46.82 -19.82
C GLN A 661 2.66 45.91 -20.30
N ASN A 662 3.42 45.30 -19.39
CA ASN A 662 4.47 44.35 -19.78
C ASN A 662 3.87 43.09 -20.45
N HIS A 663 2.78 42.55 -19.90
CA HIS A 663 2.08 41.41 -20.48
C HIS A 663 1.33 41.75 -21.77
N MET A 664 0.81 42.97 -21.90
CA MET A 664 0.14 43.46 -23.12
C MET A 664 1.04 43.36 -24.36
N LYS A 665 2.37 43.42 -24.20
CA LYS A 665 3.34 43.25 -25.30
C LYS A 665 3.19 41.90 -26.02
N PHE A 666 2.80 40.85 -25.30
CA PHE A 666 2.71 39.48 -25.82
C PHE A 666 1.25 39.00 -25.95
N GLN A 667 0.27 39.85 -25.59
CA GLN A 667 -1.14 39.47 -25.60
C GLN A 667 -1.65 39.22 -27.02
N ARG A 668 -2.17 38.02 -27.23
CA ARG A 668 -2.90 37.58 -28.42
C ARG A 668 -4.34 37.25 -28.03
N ASN A 669 -5.27 38.15 -28.32
CA ASN A 669 -6.70 37.92 -28.16
C ASN A 669 -7.41 38.19 -29.49
N LEU A 670 -7.80 37.11 -30.18
CA LEU A 670 -8.41 37.17 -31.52
C LEU A 670 -9.77 37.90 -31.54
N LEU A 671 -10.43 38.04 -30.40
CA LEU A 671 -11.69 38.77 -30.29
C LEU A 671 -11.50 40.28 -30.16
N LYS A 672 -10.30 40.74 -29.76
CA LYS A 672 -10.01 42.16 -29.48
C LYS A 672 -9.08 42.80 -30.53
N LEU A 673 -8.25 42.01 -31.20
CA LEU A 673 -7.29 42.50 -32.19
C LEU A 673 -7.95 42.52 -33.59
N SER A 674 -8.02 43.70 -34.20
CA SER A 674 -8.56 43.88 -35.56
C SER A 674 -7.50 43.73 -36.66
N ASP A 675 -6.23 43.96 -36.35
CA ASP A 675 -5.12 43.82 -37.30
C ASP A 675 -4.51 42.41 -37.28
N MET A 676 -4.69 41.67 -38.38
CA MET A 676 -4.20 40.31 -38.54
C MET A 676 -2.67 40.22 -38.59
N ASN A 677 -1.97 41.27 -39.03
CA ASN A 677 -0.50 41.29 -39.04
C ASN A 677 0.04 41.37 -37.61
N SER A 678 -0.56 42.23 -36.79
CA SER A 678 -0.28 42.29 -35.35
C SER A 678 -0.56 40.95 -34.67
N VAL A 679 -1.70 40.29 -34.96
CA VAL A 679 -2.04 38.96 -34.42
C VAL A 679 -1.01 37.89 -34.79
N ALA A 680 -0.54 37.88 -36.04
CA ALA A 680 0.47 36.93 -36.50
C ALA A 680 1.82 37.14 -35.79
N SER A 681 2.21 38.40 -35.55
CA SER A 681 3.44 38.73 -34.81
C SER A 681 3.46 38.30 -33.34
N LYS A 682 2.30 37.96 -32.76
CA LYS A 682 2.17 37.46 -31.37
C LYS A 682 2.16 35.93 -31.26
N VAL A 683 2.53 35.23 -32.33
CA VAL A 683 2.76 33.78 -32.33
C VAL A 683 4.26 33.54 -32.29
N HIS A 684 4.74 33.00 -31.19
CA HIS A 684 6.18 32.79 -30.99
C HIS A 684 6.56 31.37 -31.40
N ILE A 685 7.44 31.25 -32.38
CA ILE A 685 7.77 29.97 -33.01
C ILE A 685 9.26 29.68 -32.79
N GLY A 686 9.53 28.48 -32.28
CA GLY A 686 10.87 27.98 -32.09
C GLY A 686 11.46 28.36 -30.73
N LYS A 687 12.27 27.44 -30.20
CA LYS A 687 12.91 27.52 -28.88
C LYS A 687 13.67 28.83 -28.59
N ASN A 688 14.23 29.48 -29.61
CA ASN A 688 14.93 30.75 -29.47
C ASN A 688 13.98 31.91 -29.13
N ASP A 689 12.96 32.10 -29.95
CA ASP A 689 12.00 33.21 -29.80
C ASP A 689 11.18 33.05 -28.51
N ILE A 690 10.72 31.82 -28.24
CA ILE A 690 10.02 31.47 -26.99
C ILE A 690 10.88 31.81 -25.77
N ALA A 691 12.17 31.48 -25.79
CA ALA A 691 13.06 31.79 -24.68
C ALA A 691 13.28 33.31 -24.48
N MET A 692 13.33 34.10 -25.56
CA MET A 692 13.41 35.57 -25.45
C MET A 692 12.16 36.12 -24.76
N VAL A 693 10.98 35.67 -25.17
CA VAL A 693 9.70 36.07 -24.56
C VAL A 693 9.64 35.69 -23.08
N PHE A 694 10.09 34.49 -22.70
CA PHE A 694 10.09 34.07 -21.29
C PHE A 694 11.08 34.83 -20.42
N ASN A 695 12.21 35.28 -20.98
CA ASN A 695 13.19 36.11 -20.28
C ASN A 695 12.70 37.55 -20.09
N ASP A 696 11.87 38.06 -21.00
CA ASP A 696 11.24 39.39 -20.89
C ASP A 696 10.06 39.42 -19.89
N MET A 697 9.54 38.25 -19.52
CA MET A 697 8.51 38.13 -18.48
C MET A 697 9.09 38.28 -17.08
N SER A 698 8.36 38.95 -16.20
CA SER A 698 8.75 39.16 -14.81
C SER A 698 8.89 37.82 -14.05
N ARG A 699 9.63 37.85 -12.94
CA ARG A 699 9.77 36.67 -12.08
C ARG A 699 8.45 36.33 -11.40
N THR A 700 8.21 35.04 -11.27
CA THR A 700 6.98 34.49 -10.70
C THR A 700 7.30 33.52 -9.57
N LYS A 701 6.32 33.25 -8.72
CA LYS A 701 6.32 32.15 -7.77
C LYS A 701 4.95 31.49 -7.77
N HIS A 702 4.86 30.29 -8.30
CA HIS A 702 3.64 29.51 -8.39
C HIS A 702 3.32 28.88 -7.03
N ASN A 703 2.04 28.89 -6.67
CA ASN A 703 1.56 28.16 -5.52
C ASN A 703 1.05 26.79 -5.96
N PHE A 704 1.92 25.78 -5.88
CA PHE A 704 1.62 24.40 -6.28
C PHE A 704 0.38 23.81 -5.56
N CYS A 705 0.08 24.26 -4.32
CA CYS A 705 -1.12 23.82 -3.60
C CYS A 705 -2.43 24.26 -4.27
N THR A 706 -2.37 25.25 -5.17
CA THR A 706 -3.53 25.75 -5.93
C THR A 706 -3.64 25.13 -7.31
N PHE A 707 -2.70 24.26 -7.72
CA PHE A 707 -2.71 23.71 -9.07
C PHE A 707 -3.87 22.74 -9.26
N THR A 708 -4.52 22.88 -10.40
CA THR A 708 -5.45 21.91 -10.93
C THR A 708 -4.99 21.44 -12.31
N VAL A 709 -4.89 20.13 -12.54
CA VAL A 709 -4.37 19.56 -13.79
C VAL A 709 -5.40 18.66 -14.45
N ASP A 710 -5.88 19.10 -15.61
CA ASP A 710 -6.74 18.28 -16.47
C ASP A 710 -5.93 17.64 -17.59
N VAL A 711 -6.17 16.37 -17.89
CA VAL A 711 -5.56 15.61 -18.99
C VAL A 711 -6.65 15.29 -20.02
N PRO A 712 -7.08 16.25 -20.85
CA PRO A 712 -8.14 16.05 -21.84
C PRO A 712 -7.76 15.05 -22.94
N PHE A 713 -6.47 14.82 -23.19
CA PHE A 713 -6.00 13.95 -24.26
C PHE A 713 -4.76 13.16 -23.83
N PHE A 714 -4.82 11.84 -23.98
CA PHE A 714 -3.69 10.93 -23.77
C PHE A 714 -3.69 9.83 -24.83
N SER A 715 -2.61 9.73 -25.60
CA SER A 715 -2.39 8.66 -26.57
C SER A 715 -1.06 7.96 -26.30
N GLU A 716 -1.15 6.73 -25.79
CA GLU A 716 0.03 5.91 -25.47
C GLU A 716 0.78 5.48 -26.73
N GLU A 717 0.05 5.10 -27.78
CA GLU A 717 0.60 4.70 -29.08
C GLU A 717 1.38 5.84 -29.76
N GLN A 718 0.83 7.05 -29.74
CA GLN A 718 1.44 8.22 -30.37
C GLN A 718 2.39 8.99 -29.43
N ARG A 719 2.48 8.57 -28.16
CA ARG A 719 3.25 9.23 -27.08
C ARG A 719 2.93 10.72 -26.92
N LYS A 720 1.67 11.08 -27.14
CA LYS A 720 1.17 12.46 -27.10
C LYS A 720 0.29 12.70 -25.89
N ILE A 721 0.52 13.82 -25.23
CA ILE A 721 -0.22 14.22 -24.03
C ILE A 721 -0.66 15.67 -24.18
N GLY A 722 -1.96 15.91 -23.98
CA GLY A 722 -2.56 17.22 -23.85
C GLY A 722 -2.98 17.45 -22.41
N ILE A 723 -2.47 18.50 -21.78
CA ILE A 723 -2.84 18.89 -20.40
C ILE A 723 -3.27 20.35 -20.31
N VAL A 724 -4.07 20.66 -19.30
CA VAL A 724 -4.43 22.02 -18.89
C VAL A 724 -4.09 22.17 -17.42
N VAL A 725 -3.16 23.06 -17.10
CA VAL A 725 -2.76 23.38 -15.72
C VAL A 725 -3.35 24.73 -15.36
N SER A 726 -4.17 24.80 -14.33
CA SER A 726 -4.69 26.07 -13.80
C SER A 726 -4.23 26.26 -12.36
N GLY A 727 -4.09 27.50 -11.92
CA GLY A 727 -3.63 27.78 -10.56
C GLY A 727 -3.40 29.27 -10.32
N VAL A 728 -2.63 29.58 -9.28
CA VAL A 728 -2.30 30.95 -8.89
C VAL A 728 -0.79 31.10 -8.71
N PHE A 729 -0.24 32.24 -9.16
CA PHE A 729 1.14 32.61 -8.90
C PHE A 729 1.25 34.08 -8.49
N GLU A 730 2.36 34.42 -7.83
CA GLU A 730 2.73 35.79 -7.46
C GLU A 730 3.80 36.32 -8.42
N GLU A 731 3.59 37.52 -8.98
CA GLU A 731 4.56 38.23 -9.83
C GLU A 731 5.34 39.29 -9.03
N PHE A 732 6.68 39.33 -9.19
CA PHE A 732 7.56 40.25 -8.46
C PHE A 732 8.23 41.27 -9.38
N LEU A 733 8.28 42.54 -8.95
CA LEU A 733 9.08 43.60 -9.60
C LEU A 733 10.42 43.76 -8.86
N TYR A 734 11.51 43.98 -9.60
CA TYR A 734 12.81 44.46 -9.08
C TYR A 734 13.48 43.63 -7.96
N ASN A 735 13.23 42.31 -7.89
CA ASN A 735 13.83 41.40 -6.90
C ASN A 735 13.47 41.69 -5.43
N THR A 736 12.39 42.45 -5.15
CA THR A 736 11.90 42.63 -3.77
C THR A 736 10.67 41.76 -3.52
N GLU A 737 10.69 40.99 -2.42
CA GLU A 737 9.58 40.09 -2.05
C GLU A 737 8.36 40.85 -1.48
N ASP A 738 8.52 42.11 -1.08
CA ASP A 738 7.51 42.90 -0.37
C ASP A 738 6.39 43.48 -1.26
N ASN A 739 6.42 43.26 -2.58
CA ASN A 739 5.47 43.87 -3.51
C ASN A 739 5.05 42.90 -4.62
N SER A 740 4.42 41.77 -4.28
CA SER A 740 3.89 40.80 -5.25
C SER A 740 2.52 41.21 -5.82
N LEU A 741 2.24 40.85 -7.07
CA LEU A 741 0.88 40.90 -7.64
C LEU A 741 0.41 39.49 -7.99
N PRO A 742 -0.68 38.99 -7.38
CA PRO A 742 -1.17 37.67 -7.70
C PRO A 742 -1.91 37.64 -9.05
N TYR A 743 -1.66 36.59 -9.82
CA TYR A 743 -2.35 36.27 -11.06
C TYR A 743 -2.94 34.86 -10.99
N SER A 744 -4.15 34.72 -11.52
CA SER A 744 -4.73 33.41 -11.82
C SER A 744 -4.30 33.02 -13.24
N PHE A 745 -3.92 31.77 -13.45
CA PHE A 745 -3.49 31.31 -14.77
C PHE A 745 -4.18 30.02 -15.17
N SER A 746 -4.24 29.81 -16.49
CA SER A 746 -4.55 28.53 -17.11
C SER A 746 -3.58 28.34 -18.27
N ARG A 747 -2.81 27.26 -18.27
CA ARG A 747 -1.76 26.99 -19.23
C ARG A 747 -1.98 25.61 -19.86
N THR A 748 -2.16 25.59 -21.17
CA THR A 748 -2.43 24.39 -21.94
C THR A 748 -1.17 23.94 -22.65
N PHE A 749 -0.79 22.69 -22.47
CA PHE A 749 0.36 22.09 -23.13
C PHE A 749 -0.07 20.92 -24.01
N LEU A 750 0.50 20.84 -25.20
CA LEU A 750 0.52 19.64 -26.02
C LEU A 750 1.99 19.23 -26.21
N PHE A 751 2.36 18.05 -25.71
CA PHE A 751 3.74 17.59 -25.77
C PHE A 751 3.86 16.10 -26.07
N ASP A 752 5.01 15.74 -26.63
CA ASP A 752 5.41 14.35 -26.84
C ASP A 752 6.37 13.90 -25.74
N VAL A 753 6.36 12.61 -25.41
CA VAL A 753 7.40 11.99 -24.56
C VAL A 753 8.32 11.14 -25.44
N ILE A 754 9.53 11.63 -25.69
CA ILE A 754 10.51 10.99 -26.57
C ILE A 754 11.78 10.71 -25.76
N ASP A 755 12.10 9.43 -25.58
CA ASP A 755 13.28 8.96 -24.83
C ASP A 755 13.41 9.56 -23.42
N GLY A 756 12.26 9.72 -22.74
CA GLY A 756 12.18 10.30 -21.40
C GLY A 756 12.22 11.82 -21.35
N ASN A 757 12.33 12.51 -22.49
CA ASN A 757 12.29 13.96 -22.58
C ASN A 757 10.89 14.45 -22.98
N PHE A 758 10.48 15.57 -22.38
CA PHE A 758 9.23 16.26 -22.73
C PHE A 758 9.48 17.26 -23.87
N ILE A 759 8.82 17.04 -25.00
CA ILE A 759 8.95 17.90 -26.18
C ILE A 759 7.62 18.61 -26.43
N ILE A 760 7.53 19.85 -25.98
CA ILE A 760 6.35 20.70 -26.11
C ILE A 760 6.18 21.11 -27.57
N LYS A 761 5.02 20.81 -28.16
CA LYS A 761 4.63 21.26 -29.50
C LYS A 761 3.86 22.57 -29.45
N ASN A 762 2.89 22.65 -28.55
CA ASN A 762 2.07 23.84 -28.35
C ASN A 762 2.00 24.19 -26.86
N ASP A 763 2.20 25.46 -26.55
CA ASP A 763 2.08 26.04 -25.22
C ASP A 763 1.22 27.30 -25.30
N GLN A 764 0.09 27.30 -24.60
CA GLN A 764 -0.82 28.42 -24.56
C GLN A 764 -1.04 28.85 -23.12
N LEU A 765 -0.64 30.09 -22.81
CA LEU A 765 -0.82 30.68 -21.49
C LEU A 765 -1.98 31.68 -21.50
N LEU A 766 -2.92 31.53 -20.57
CA LEU A 766 -3.97 32.50 -20.29
C LEU A 766 -3.78 33.06 -18.88
N LEU A 767 -3.52 34.36 -18.79
CA LEU A 767 -3.43 35.11 -17.53
C LEU A 767 -4.76 35.80 -17.23
N LYS A 768 -5.16 35.78 -15.95
CA LYS A 768 -6.40 36.36 -15.43
C LYS A 768 -6.16 37.09 -14.12
N SER A 769 -7.03 38.04 -13.78
CA SER A 769 -7.11 38.54 -12.39
C SER A 769 -7.59 37.42 -11.44
N THR A 770 -7.09 37.40 -10.21
CA THR A 770 -7.50 36.44 -9.18
C THR A 770 -8.90 36.74 -8.64
N THR A 771 -9.66 35.70 -8.29
CA THR A 771 -10.93 35.86 -7.57
C THR A 771 -10.71 36.07 -6.07
N VAL A 772 -11.74 36.53 -5.36
CA VAL A 772 -11.71 36.68 -3.89
C VAL A 772 -11.38 35.35 -3.19
N ALA A 773 -11.98 34.25 -3.65
CA ALA A 773 -11.70 32.92 -3.10
C ALA A 773 -10.24 32.49 -3.29
N GLN A 774 -9.67 32.76 -4.48
CA GLN A 774 -8.25 32.46 -4.75
C GLN A 774 -7.30 33.31 -3.90
N MET A 775 -7.66 34.57 -3.63
CA MET A 775 -6.91 35.47 -2.75
C MET A 775 -6.95 35.00 -1.29
N GLU A 776 -8.08 34.48 -0.81
CA GLU A 776 -8.19 33.89 0.52
C GLU A 776 -7.36 32.60 0.66
N MET A 777 -7.32 31.77 -0.38
CA MET A 777 -6.46 30.57 -0.42
C MET A 777 -4.98 30.93 -0.30
N LEU A 778 -4.52 31.97 -1.02
CA LEU A 778 -3.14 32.47 -0.90
C LEU A 778 -2.81 32.95 0.52
N ARG A 779 -3.75 33.64 1.19
CA ARG A 779 -3.55 34.17 2.56
C ARG A 779 -3.48 33.06 3.61
N ASN A 780 -4.30 32.03 3.49
CA ASN A 780 -4.38 30.94 4.47
C ASN A 780 -3.26 29.89 4.30
N GLY A 781 -2.65 29.78 3.12
CA GLY A 781 -1.52 28.87 2.85
C GLY A 781 -0.18 29.30 3.47
N ASN A 782 -0.07 30.52 4.01
CA ASN A 782 1.17 31.09 4.56
C ASN A 782 1.39 30.75 6.06
N ARG A 783 1.21 29.49 6.48
CA ARG A 783 1.87 28.98 7.70
C ARG A 783 3.23 28.42 7.29
N ALA A 784 4.28 29.11 7.75
CA ALA A 784 5.67 29.00 7.34
C ALA A 784 6.21 27.56 7.30
N ALA A 785 6.54 27.08 6.08
CA ALA A 785 7.65 26.15 5.91
C ALA A 785 8.94 26.98 5.90
N THR A 786 9.86 26.68 6.80
CA THR A 786 11.12 27.42 6.95
C THR A 786 12.01 27.22 5.72
N LYS A 787 12.88 28.20 5.45
CA LYS A 787 13.87 28.17 4.35
C LYS A 787 14.73 26.89 4.35
N LYS A 788 14.93 26.31 5.54
CA LYS A 788 15.60 25.01 5.76
C LYS A 788 14.74 23.83 5.28
N GLU A 789 13.42 23.84 5.53
CA GLU A 789 12.50 22.84 4.98
C GLU A 789 12.32 22.96 3.46
N ILE A 790 12.51 24.13 2.86
CA ILE A 790 12.50 24.32 1.40
C ILE A 790 13.83 23.83 0.79
N GLU A 791 14.98 24.06 1.43
CA GLU A 791 16.28 23.52 0.97
C GLU A 791 16.42 22.01 1.22
N GLU A 792 15.88 21.48 2.33
CA GLU A 792 15.74 20.04 2.57
C GLU A 792 14.71 19.42 1.62
N LYS A 793 13.57 20.08 1.33
CA LYS A 793 12.60 19.62 0.31
C LYS A 793 13.15 19.72 -1.12
N CYS A 794 13.99 20.70 -1.43
CA CYS A 794 14.68 20.77 -2.72
C CYS A 794 15.79 19.71 -2.85
N ARG A 795 16.32 19.16 -1.75
CA ARG A 795 17.13 17.92 -1.77
C ARG A 795 16.28 16.65 -1.87
N VAL A 796 15.01 16.73 -1.47
CA VAL A 796 14.04 15.61 -1.42
C VAL A 796 13.09 15.58 -2.64
N LEU A 797 13.25 16.47 -3.62
CA LEU A 797 12.42 16.56 -4.83
C LEU A 797 13.19 16.25 -6.13
N LEU A 798 14.08 15.27 -6.07
CA LEU A 798 14.26 14.38 -7.22
C LEU A 798 13.43 13.13 -6.92
N PRO A 799 12.65 12.58 -7.87
CA PRO A 799 11.77 11.48 -7.55
C PRO A 799 12.60 10.31 -7.00
N SER A 800 12.30 9.91 -5.77
CA SER A 800 12.80 8.67 -5.17
C SER A 800 12.22 7.41 -5.83
N GLU A 801 11.67 7.55 -7.05
CA GLU A 801 11.29 6.46 -7.95
C GLU A 801 12.20 6.36 -9.20
N PHE A 802 13.34 7.07 -9.28
CA PHE A 802 14.34 6.90 -10.36
C PHE A 802 15.60 6.10 -9.97
N GLU A 803 15.65 5.52 -8.77
CA GLU A 803 16.77 4.67 -8.32
C GLU A 803 16.62 3.18 -8.64
N ASN A 804 15.70 2.80 -9.53
CA ASN A 804 15.70 1.42 -10.03
C ASN A 804 16.89 1.22 -10.98
N GLN A 805 17.98 0.63 -10.47
CA GLN A 805 19.14 0.17 -11.25
C GLN A 805 18.71 -0.62 -12.49
N ALA A 806 17.59 -1.35 -12.41
CA ALA A 806 16.98 -2.04 -13.55
C ALA A 806 16.56 -1.11 -14.70
N ILE A 807 16.00 0.08 -14.39
CA ILE A 807 15.54 1.07 -15.37
C ILE A 807 16.74 1.82 -15.96
N LYS A 808 17.70 2.26 -15.13
CA LYS A 808 18.95 2.87 -15.62
C LYS A 808 19.70 1.91 -16.55
N LEU A 809 19.75 0.62 -16.18
CA LEU A 809 20.33 -0.42 -17.02
C LEU A 809 19.56 -0.61 -18.33
N ALA A 810 18.22 -0.61 -18.30
CA ALA A 810 17.40 -0.75 -19.49
C ALA A 810 17.56 0.45 -20.46
N VAL A 811 17.57 1.67 -19.92
CA VAL A 811 17.78 2.92 -20.69
C VAL A 811 19.19 2.98 -21.27
N PHE A 812 20.22 2.75 -20.46
CA PHE A 812 21.61 2.76 -20.92
C PHE A 812 21.87 1.67 -21.96
N GLN A 813 21.27 0.48 -21.79
CA GLN A 813 21.33 -0.59 -22.77
C GLN A 813 20.61 -0.26 -24.08
N LYS A 814 19.54 0.54 -24.02
CA LYS A 814 18.84 0.99 -25.23
C LYS A 814 19.63 2.06 -25.98
N LEU A 815 20.31 2.96 -25.26
CA LEU A 815 21.10 4.06 -25.84
C LEU A 815 22.44 3.60 -26.43
N THR A 816 23.11 2.65 -25.78
CA THR A 816 24.45 2.17 -26.19
C THR A 816 24.40 0.95 -27.10
N GLU A 817 23.21 0.33 -27.24
CA GLU A 817 22.98 -0.96 -27.92
C GLU A 817 23.93 -2.10 -27.50
N CYS A 818 24.55 -1.98 -26.32
CA CYS A 818 25.52 -2.93 -25.81
C CYS A 818 24.87 -4.10 -25.02
N SER A 819 25.66 -5.14 -24.77
CA SER A 819 25.28 -6.30 -23.98
C SER A 819 24.91 -5.88 -22.56
N LYS A 820 23.95 -6.60 -21.94
CA LYS A 820 23.41 -6.21 -20.62
C LYS A 820 24.52 -6.18 -19.56
N SER A 821 25.44 -7.13 -19.62
CA SER A 821 26.59 -7.25 -18.73
C SER A 821 27.55 -6.08 -18.87
N TYR A 822 27.81 -5.60 -20.09
CA TYR A 822 28.72 -4.49 -20.33
C TYR A 822 28.12 -3.13 -19.95
N CYS A 823 26.85 -2.90 -20.29
CA CYS A 823 26.10 -1.73 -19.83
C CYS A 823 26.06 -1.63 -18.30
N LYS A 824 25.87 -2.77 -17.63
CA LYS A 824 25.87 -2.82 -16.17
C LYS A 824 27.24 -2.46 -15.59
N LYS A 825 28.32 -2.94 -16.21
CA LYS A 825 29.69 -2.62 -15.78
C LYS A 825 29.99 -1.12 -15.89
N ILE A 826 29.72 -0.49 -17.04
CA ILE A 826 29.96 0.96 -17.23
C ILE A 826 29.09 1.77 -16.26
N LEU A 827 27.84 1.38 -16.05
CA LEU A 827 26.98 2.03 -15.04
C LEU A 827 27.54 1.85 -13.63
N GLN A 828 28.04 0.66 -13.25
CA GLN A 828 28.64 0.42 -11.94
C GLN A 828 29.92 1.23 -11.72
N ASP A 829 30.80 1.27 -12.72
CA ASP A 829 32.08 2.00 -12.67
C ASP A 829 31.88 3.53 -12.59
N ASN A 830 30.71 4.02 -13.01
CA ASN A 830 30.32 5.43 -12.95
C ASN A 830 29.20 5.69 -11.92
N SER A 831 29.17 4.90 -10.84
CA SER A 831 28.26 5.10 -9.69
C SER A 831 26.78 5.20 -10.06
N TRP A 832 26.36 4.54 -11.13
CA TRP A 832 25.02 4.55 -11.70
C TRP A 832 24.51 5.95 -12.08
N ASP A 833 25.43 6.87 -12.35
CA ASP A 833 25.12 8.17 -12.96
C ASP A 833 25.06 8.00 -14.47
N LEU A 834 23.86 8.14 -15.06
CA LEU A 834 23.63 7.89 -16.48
C LEU A 834 24.41 8.88 -17.38
N LYS A 835 24.60 10.14 -16.94
CA LYS A 835 25.33 11.15 -17.72
C LYS A 835 26.82 10.87 -17.71
N VAL A 836 27.37 10.55 -16.55
CA VAL A 836 28.79 10.23 -16.41
C VAL A 836 29.09 8.90 -17.10
N ALA A 837 28.21 7.91 -16.97
CA ALA A 837 28.32 6.64 -17.68
C ALA A 837 28.25 6.81 -19.19
N LEU A 838 27.40 7.71 -19.71
CA LEU A 838 27.31 7.99 -21.16
C LEU A 838 28.56 8.72 -21.65
N ALA A 839 29.08 9.69 -20.89
CA ALA A 839 30.32 10.37 -21.22
C ALA A 839 31.51 9.40 -21.23
N SER A 840 31.62 8.52 -20.23
CA SER A 840 32.62 7.45 -20.18
C SER A 840 32.45 6.45 -21.33
N PHE A 841 31.22 6.08 -21.69
CA PHE A 841 30.96 5.22 -22.86
C PHE A 841 31.37 5.90 -24.17
N THR A 842 31.02 7.18 -24.38
CA THR A 842 31.41 7.93 -25.57
C THR A 842 32.93 8.06 -25.66
N TYR A 843 33.61 8.32 -24.54
CA TYR A 843 35.07 8.34 -24.50
C TYR A 843 35.68 6.98 -24.88
N LEU A 844 35.15 5.88 -24.35
CA LEU A 844 35.61 4.52 -24.70
C LEU A 844 35.30 4.19 -26.17
N LEU A 845 34.18 4.69 -26.70
CA LEU A 845 33.76 4.50 -28.09
C LEU A 845 34.67 5.28 -29.05
N GLU A 846 34.95 6.54 -28.76
CA GLU A 846 35.83 7.41 -29.56
C GLU A 846 37.29 6.93 -29.55
N ASN A 847 37.76 6.35 -28.44
CA ASN A 847 39.10 5.78 -28.33
C ASN A 847 39.21 4.32 -28.78
N ASN A 848 38.15 3.74 -29.36
CA ASN A 848 38.13 2.35 -29.85
C ASN A 848 38.40 1.27 -28.77
N GLU A 849 38.10 1.55 -27.51
CA GLU A 849 38.35 0.66 -26.37
C GLU A 849 37.18 -0.27 -26.02
N ILE A 850 36.08 -0.20 -26.79
CA ILE A 850 34.92 -1.08 -26.64
C ILE A 850 35.05 -2.30 -27.57
N PRO A 851 35.12 -3.54 -27.04
CA PRO A 851 35.21 -4.74 -27.88
C PRO A 851 33.95 -4.97 -28.73
N ASP A 852 34.12 -5.34 -30.00
CA ASP A 852 33.04 -5.49 -31.00
C ASP A 852 31.95 -6.51 -30.63
N GLU A 853 32.28 -7.46 -29.75
CA GLU A 853 31.35 -8.47 -29.24
C GLU A 853 30.30 -7.90 -28.29
N GLN A 854 30.52 -6.68 -27.79
CA GLN A 854 29.60 -6.04 -26.84
C GLN A 854 28.39 -5.39 -27.54
N PHE A 855 28.42 -5.13 -28.85
CA PHE A 855 27.29 -4.52 -29.57
C PHE A 855 26.27 -5.57 -30.06
N LYS A 856 24.97 -5.30 -29.86
CA LYS A 856 23.89 -6.26 -30.18
C LYS A 856 23.58 -6.40 -31.67
N PHE A 857 23.87 -5.39 -32.50
CA PHE A 857 23.54 -5.41 -33.94
C PHE A 857 24.77 -5.24 -34.81
N LYS A 858 24.86 -6.01 -35.90
CA LYS A 858 25.95 -5.90 -36.89
C LYS A 858 25.99 -4.54 -37.61
N CYS A 859 24.90 -3.77 -37.65
CA CYS A 859 24.85 -2.47 -38.35
C CYS A 859 25.76 -1.39 -37.73
N PHE A 860 25.99 -1.42 -36.41
CA PHE A 860 26.90 -0.48 -35.75
C PHE A 860 28.39 -0.74 -36.06
N ARG A 861 28.73 -1.94 -36.55
CA ARG A 861 30.09 -2.23 -37.05
C ARG A 861 30.46 -1.39 -38.26
N SER A 862 29.47 -0.96 -39.06
CA SER A 862 29.71 -0.13 -40.27
C SER A 862 29.76 1.38 -40.00
N PHE A 863 29.31 1.83 -38.83
CA PHE A 863 29.38 3.24 -38.44
C PHE A 863 30.77 3.60 -37.87
N ARG A 864 31.47 2.60 -37.33
CA ARG A 864 32.86 2.68 -36.83
C ARG A 864 33.89 2.97 -37.92
N ASP A 865 33.61 2.58 -39.17
CA ASP A 865 34.50 2.84 -40.31
C ASP A 865 34.27 4.21 -40.99
N LYS A 866 33.32 5.02 -40.49
CA LYS A 866 32.94 6.32 -41.08
C LYS A 866 33.13 7.53 -40.15
N ILE A 867 33.52 7.31 -38.90
CA ILE A 867 34.06 8.32 -37.97
C ILE A 867 35.55 8.03 -37.85
#